data_AF-A0A3A0B7N0-F1
#
_entry.id   AF-A0A3A0B7N0-F1
#
_cell.length_a   1.000
_cell.length_b   1.000
_cell.length_c   1.000
_cell.angle_alpha   90.00
_cell.angle_beta   90.00
_cell.angle_gamma   90.00
#
_symmetry.space_group_name_H-M   'P 1'
#
loop_
_entity.id
_entity.type
_entity.pdbx_description
1 polymer ?
#
loop_
_entity_poly.entity_id
_entity_poly.type
_entity_poly.pdbx_seq_one_letter_code
_entity_poly.pdbx_strand_id
1 'polypeptide(L)'
;MEEGTFIGDLTGDDSDDLVVVYQNPSQDQVFIEGDLAIFNSSPDGLVLSYRARAAGEVRLLATEDINADTLSDVVWVDTTCGASTCFDTVNVRSWDGSAWADWTDGTITMAYAEITLEDRSEEGAGQEIVLSGGIYGSVGAGPQRSRTEVWASLEGAPYTLLEKAYSASECLYHTVLDANRAFLDAPVNGFDAASLLYTQAAADENLIKCWVRNDELAELRSFSLFRLALIAGYQGDIKGAAAHLATLSETYPGSIYDAVGQQWWTAFEANEDAAAACAEVTTYVEENPAAWEMLADYGYTNPSFEAADVCPVLDLGGDEHSGDAAGDEGTKDAGEEGQPSSPPTSSVGDDSVGAAAAAAPAACPADLAGYAEALPPVLSAAGGDQAAIESWLRTCGVLTDDLGAVVSAELNDDGLPDAIVYPTLITDLGYGPDGAQGAVLIFHSEADGSYTLVANPEIYGQPAPLAVGDLNADGRTDIAWTVTGCSTFCVLEVQMWTWDGDAYLALIEPGATIAAGRASFTPLPAGAPGDGQQLLLEGGVSGTPEGGLAVPHSESWQSIDGGLYRRIAWAYDRTVEGSDCLGLRLVEADVALHASDVVGYGPAIELYGAALDSELAACSILGLAESQELALLRGLARFRLIQAQALSGDLDAARDSLATLAAAQPDAEYTAAATQWLDAMQAGEDPAAACIAVGSIFANHPELWQITDQFGYNHPALAAGQVCYTP
;
A
#
# COMPACT_ATOMS: atom_id res chain seq x y z
N MET A 1 27.97 13.38 15.92
CA MET A 1 27.97 13.32 14.44
C MET A 1 28.20 14.73 13.93
N GLU A 2 29.05 14.92 12.91
CA GLU A 2 28.91 16.08 12.03
C GLU A 2 27.68 15.81 11.13
N GLU A 3 26.96 16.85 10.71
CA GLU A 3 25.65 16.69 10.04
C GLU A 3 25.76 15.79 8.80
N GLY A 4 25.13 14.61 8.87
CA GLY A 4 25.06 13.65 7.77
C GLY A 4 26.28 12.74 7.57
N THR A 5 27.21 12.60 8.52
CA THR A 5 28.32 11.62 8.38
C THR A 5 28.73 10.96 9.69
N PHE A 6 28.92 9.63 9.64
CA PHE A 6 29.45 8.79 10.71
C PHE A 6 30.63 7.95 10.22
N ILE A 7 31.63 7.75 11.08
CA ILE A 7 32.81 6.90 10.83
C ILE A 7 33.05 6.07 12.10
N GLY A 8 33.19 4.75 11.93
CA GLY A 8 33.47 3.80 13.01
C GLY A 8 33.26 2.35 12.55
N ASP A 9 33.80 1.39 13.29
CA ASP A 9 33.64 -0.05 13.03
C ASP A 9 32.18 -0.47 13.25
N LEU A 10 31.46 -0.72 12.15
CA LEU A 10 30.07 -1.18 12.14
C LEU A 10 29.99 -2.69 11.86
N THR A 11 30.94 -3.22 11.07
CA THR A 11 30.98 -4.63 10.68
C THR A 11 31.62 -5.56 11.72
N GLY A 12 32.28 -5.01 12.74
CA GLY A 12 32.97 -5.74 13.82
C GLY A 12 34.34 -6.28 13.40
N ASP A 13 35.01 -5.64 12.42
CA ASP A 13 36.24 -6.14 11.80
C ASP A 13 37.54 -5.44 12.27
N ASP A 14 37.46 -4.58 13.29
CA ASP A 14 38.49 -3.67 13.79
C ASP A 14 38.89 -2.53 12.79
N SER A 15 38.10 -2.28 11.73
CA SER A 15 38.31 -1.20 10.74
C SER A 15 37.16 -0.19 10.72
N ASP A 16 37.44 1.08 10.45
CA ASP A 16 36.40 2.12 10.37
C ASP A 16 35.57 2.00 9.07
N ASP A 17 34.27 1.81 9.20
CA ASP A 17 33.26 1.94 8.12
C ASP A 17 32.78 3.40 8.01
N LEU A 18 31.98 3.71 6.99
CA LEU A 18 31.49 5.07 6.70
C LEU A 18 29.99 5.07 6.35
N VAL A 19 29.19 5.86 7.07
CA VAL A 19 27.80 6.21 6.69
C VAL A 19 27.76 7.66 6.23
N VAL A 20 27.18 7.91 5.04
CA VAL A 20 26.96 9.25 4.48
C VAL A 20 25.49 9.44 4.17
N VAL A 21 24.89 10.48 4.76
CA VAL A 21 23.66 11.09 4.28
C VAL A 21 24.02 12.25 3.37
N TYR A 22 23.44 12.31 2.19
CA TYR A 22 23.70 13.37 1.21
C TYR A 22 22.39 13.84 0.59
N GLN A 23 22.30 15.14 0.30
CA GLN A 23 21.11 15.76 -0.28
C GLN A 23 21.27 15.93 -1.80
N ASN A 24 20.14 15.96 -2.51
CA ASN A 24 20.10 16.40 -3.89
C ASN A 24 20.66 17.85 -3.94
N PRO A 25 21.68 18.15 -4.76
CA PRO A 25 22.28 19.49 -4.80
C PRO A 25 21.37 20.56 -5.45
N SER A 26 20.19 20.20 -5.93
CA SER A 26 19.17 21.12 -6.45
C SER A 26 18.60 22.00 -5.34
N GLN A 27 18.87 23.31 -5.37
CA GLN A 27 18.47 24.23 -4.29
C GLN A 27 17.04 24.79 -4.42
N ASP A 28 16.31 24.39 -5.46
CA ASP A 28 15.01 24.96 -5.83
C ASP A 28 13.84 23.94 -5.72
N GLN A 29 14.04 22.82 -5.01
CA GLN A 29 12.97 21.85 -4.72
C GLN A 29 12.03 22.35 -3.59
N VAL A 30 10.76 21.94 -3.64
CA VAL A 30 9.74 22.27 -2.62
C VAL A 30 9.94 21.46 -1.32
N PHE A 31 10.52 20.28 -1.43
CA PHE A 31 10.90 19.39 -0.34
C PHE A 31 12.39 19.06 -0.45
N ILE A 32 13.02 18.71 0.67
CA ILE A 32 14.43 18.27 0.66
C ILE A 32 14.44 16.80 0.22
N GLU A 33 15.11 16.51 -0.89
CA GLU A 33 15.41 15.14 -1.32
C GLU A 33 16.83 14.77 -0.88
N GLY A 34 17.01 13.57 -0.33
CA GLY A 34 18.30 13.05 0.06
C GLY A 34 18.35 11.52 0.02
N ASP A 35 19.53 10.98 0.29
CA ASP A 35 19.79 9.54 0.25
C ASP A 35 20.89 9.19 1.27
N LEU A 36 20.96 7.91 1.65
CA LEU A 36 21.96 7.35 2.56
C LEU A 36 22.76 6.26 1.85
N ALA A 37 24.07 6.29 2.05
CA ALA A 37 24.99 5.25 1.61
C ALA A 37 25.83 4.77 2.78
N ILE A 38 25.98 3.45 2.89
CA ILE A 38 26.93 2.79 3.81
C ILE A 38 28.07 2.24 2.96
N PHE A 39 29.30 2.47 3.41
CA PHE A 39 30.51 1.93 2.81
C PHE A 39 31.26 1.12 3.86
N ASN A 40 31.46 -0.16 3.59
CA ASN A 40 32.25 -1.02 4.46
C ASN A 40 33.75 -0.86 4.13
N SER A 41 34.60 -1.05 5.13
CA SER A 41 36.04 -1.09 4.98
C SER A 41 36.51 -2.34 4.21
N SER A 42 37.58 -2.19 3.44
CA SER A 42 38.24 -3.31 2.75
C SER A 42 39.74 -3.04 2.59
N PRO A 43 40.56 -4.06 2.27
CA PRO A 43 42.00 -3.90 2.06
C PRO A 43 42.40 -2.88 0.97
N ASP A 44 41.51 -2.62 0.01
CA ASP A 44 41.73 -1.70 -1.12
C ASP A 44 41.04 -0.32 -0.92
N GLY A 45 40.27 -0.14 0.16
CA GLY A 45 39.55 1.09 0.51
C GLY A 45 38.10 0.86 0.91
N LEU A 46 37.32 1.94 1.02
CA LEU A 46 35.89 1.87 1.29
C LEU A 46 35.12 1.37 0.06
N VAL A 47 34.20 0.42 0.24
CA VAL A 47 33.35 -0.18 -0.80
C VAL A 47 31.90 0.06 -0.44
N LEU A 48 31.09 0.54 -1.40
CA LEU A 48 29.65 0.73 -1.20
C LEU A 48 28.99 -0.62 -0.90
N SER A 49 28.41 -0.75 0.30
CA SER A 49 27.80 -1.98 0.80
C SER A 49 26.27 -1.88 0.89
N TYR A 50 25.75 -0.66 1.08
CA TYR A 50 24.31 -0.39 1.07
C TYR A 50 24.02 1.02 0.55
N ARG A 51 22.86 1.18 -0.08
CA ARG A 51 22.33 2.48 -0.51
C ARG A 51 20.80 2.48 -0.33
N ALA A 52 20.27 3.41 0.46
CA ALA A 52 18.86 3.46 0.81
C ALA A 52 17.94 3.71 -0.39
N ARG A 53 18.40 4.54 -1.36
CA ARG A 53 17.58 5.03 -2.49
C ARG A 53 16.30 5.72 -1.99
N ALA A 54 16.43 6.49 -0.91
CA ALA A 54 15.33 7.17 -0.25
C ALA A 54 14.57 8.12 -1.21
N ALA A 55 13.30 8.34 -0.90
CA ALA A 55 12.37 9.10 -1.75
C ALA A 55 12.13 10.54 -1.26
N GLY A 56 12.59 10.91 -0.07
CA GLY A 56 12.37 12.21 0.57
C GLY A 56 13.57 12.70 1.41
N GLU A 57 13.28 13.39 2.51
CA GLU A 57 14.34 13.94 3.37
C GLU A 57 14.89 12.85 4.29
N VAL A 58 16.18 12.52 4.13
CA VAL A 58 16.85 11.53 4.96
C VAL A 58 17.45 12.15 6.22
N ARG A 59 17.10 11.58 7.37
CA ARG A 59 17.65 11.96 8.68
C ARG A 59 18.13 10.74 9.46
N LEU A 60 19.45 10.63 9.63
CA LEU A 60 20.10 9.61 10.47
C LEU A 60 19.67 9.75 11.94
N LEU A 61 19.30 8.63 12.58
CA LEU A 61 18.93 8.54 13.99
C LEU A 61 20.05 7.90 14.83
N ALA A 62 20.53 6.72 14.41
CA ALA A 62 21.53 5.93 15.13
C ALA A 62 22.47 5.17 14.17
N THR A 63 23.64 4.81 14.69
CA THR A 63 24.71 4.03 14.04
C THR A 63 25.43 3.19 15.10
N GLU A 64 24.66 2.51 15.96
CA GLU A 64 25.11 1.72 17.10
C GLU A 64 24.16 0.53 17.29
N ASP A 65 24.56 -0.46 18.09
CA ASP A 65 23.71 -1.57 18.53
C ASP A 65 22.50 -1.02 19.31
N ILE A 66 21.33 -0.91 18.66
CA ILE A 66 20.10 -0.45 19.30
C ILE A 66 19.18 -1.59 19.69
N ASN A 67 19.36 -2.79 19.14
CA ASN A 67 18.54 -3.98 19.40
C ASN A 67 19.15 -4.93 20.46
N ALA A 68 20.33 -4.60 21.01
CA ALA A 68 21.12 -5.37 21.96
C ALA A 68 21.52 -6.81 21.52
N ASP A 69 21.58 -7.08 20.22
CA ASP A 69 21.99 -8.37 19.64
C ASP A 69 23.51 -8.52 19.46
N THR A 70 24.27 -7.45 19.74
CA THR A 70 25.73 -7.28 19.59
C THR A 70 26.26 -6.95 18.18
N LEU A 71 25.37 -6.72 17.22
CA LEU A 71 25.67 -6.21 15.87
C LEU A 71 25.38 -4.69 15.84
N SER A 72 25.96 -3.96 14.87
CA SER A 72 25.70 -2.51 14.75
C SER A 72 24.51 -2.26 13.83
N ASP A 73 23.57 -1.43 14.28
CA ASP A 73 22.44 -0.99 13.47
C ASP A 73 22.71 0.39 12.86
N VAL A 74 22.20 0.63 11.64
CA VAL A 74 22.09 1.94 11.03
C VAL A 74 20.61 2.27 10.87
N VAL A 75 20.17 3.34 11.53
CA VAL A 75 18.76 3.73 11.62
C VAL A 75 18.57 5.13 11.07
N TRP A 76 17.63 5.31 10.16
CA TRP A 76 17.29 6.62 9.60
C TRP A 76 15.79 6.77 9.39
N VAL A 77 15.35 8.02 9.24
CA VAL A 77 14.02 8.38 8.76
C VAL A 77 14.15 8.81 7.31
N ASP A 78 13.24 8.34 6.45
CA ASP A 78 12.94 8.93 5.15
C ASP A 78 11.59 9.66 5.26
N THR A 79 11.60 11.00 5.14
CA THR A 79 10.42 11.84 5.25
C THR A 79 9.93 12.23 3.85
N THR A 80 8.86 11.59 3.38
CA THR A 80 8.22 11.88 2.08
C THR A 80 7.00 12.77 2.25
N CYS A 81 6.90 13.85 1.48
CA CYS A 81 5.80 14.81 1.58
C CYS A 81 4.90 14.82 0.34
N GLY A 82 3.63 14.46 0.54
CA GLY A 82 2.57 14.74 -0.40
C GLY A 82 2.04 16.17 -0.25
N ALA A 83 0.97 16.49 -0.99
CA ALA A 83 0.45 17.86 -1.05
C ALA A 83 -0.20 18.37 0.26
N SER A 84 -0.60 17.47 1.17
CA SER A 84 -1.25 17.81 2.45
C SER A 84 -0.77 16.99 3.65
N THR A 85 0.07 15.97 3.45
CA THR A 85 0.54 15.07 4.52
C THR A 85 1.98 14.66 4.22
N CYS A 86 2.85 14.74 5.21
CA CYS A 86 4.18 14.12 5.16
C CYS A 86 4.16 12.82 5.97
N PHE A 87 4.86 11.80 5.46
CA PHE A 87 5.03 10.51 6.09
C PHE A 87 6.50 10.32 6.44
N ASP A 88 6.74 9.96 7.68
CA ASP A 88 8.05 9.63 8.21
C ASP A 88 8.17 8.11 8.29
N THR A 89 9.05 7.52 7.49
CA THR A 89 9.34 6.08 7.47
C THR A 89 10.65 5.81 8.18
N VAL A 90 10.61 5.11 9.32
CA VAL A 90 11.81 4.65 10.02
C VAL A 90 12.31 3.36 9.37
N ASN A 91 13.58 3.36 9.01
CA ASN A 91 14.28 2.21 8.45
C ASN A 91 15.35 1.77 9.46
N VAL A 92 15.47 0.47 9.66
CA VAL A 92 16.54 -0.17 10.46
C VAL A 92 17.30 -1.10 9.54
N ARG A 93 18.62 -0.98 9.48
CA ARG A 93 19.48 -1.97 8.82
C ARG A 93 20.50 -2.49 9.82
N SER A 94 20.52 -3.80 10.03
CA SER A 94 21.50 -4.47 10.88
C SER A 94 22.51 -5.25 10.02
N TRP A 95 23.72 -5.45 10.53
CA TRP A 95 24.78 -6.14 9.82
C TRP A 95 24.79 -7.65 10.15
N ASP A 96 24.32 -8.49 9.23
CA ASP A 96 24.17 -9.94 9.45
C ASP A 96 25.50 -10.74 9.45
N GLY A 97 26.64 -10.04 9.29
CA GLY A 97 27.97 -10.62 9.09
C GLY A 97 28.39 -10.72 7.62
N SER A 98 27.50 -10.43 6.68
CA SER A 98 27.74 -10.48 5.23
C SER A 98 27.09 -9.33 4.44
N ALA A 99 25.92 -8.85 4.88
CA ALA A 99 25.15 -7.79 4.24
C ALA A 99 24.42 -6.93 5.28
N TRP A 100 23.91 -5.78 4.82
CA TRP A 100 23.02 -4.91 5.58
C TRP A 100 21.56 -5.35 5.32
N ALA A 101 21.00 -6.10 6.27
CA ALA A 101 19.65 -6.65 6.19
C ALA A 101 18.60 -5.71 6.79
N ASP A 102 17.34 -5.76 6.33
CA ASP A 102 16.23 -5.10 7.03
C ASP A 102 16.01 -5.77 8.39
N TRP A 103 15.92 -4.97 9.45
CA TRP A 103 15.66 -5.44 10.81
C TRP A 103 14.30 -4.98 11.34
N THR A 104 13.31 -4.89 10.47
CA THR A 104 11.90 -4.62 10.80
C THR A 104 11.00 -5.74 10.28
N ASP A 105 9.97 -6.12 11.04
CA ASP A 105 8.95 -7.11 10.64
C ASP A 105 7.76 -6.43 9.90
N GLY A 106 7.98 -5.23 9.37
CA GLY A 106 6.97 -4.42 8.71
C GLY A 106 7.35 -2.94 8.68
N THR A 107 6.85 -2.21 7.67
CA THR A 107 7.21 -0.82 7.42
C THR A 107 6.76 0.12 8.55
N ILE A 108 7.72 0.76 9.22
CA ILE A 108 7.45 1.67 10.35
C ILE A 108 7.18 3.09 9.84
N THR A 109 5.94 3.37 9.39
CA THR A 109 5.57 4.66 8.81
C THR A 109 4.41 5.36 9.55
N MET A 110 4.57 6.67 9.80
CA MET A 110 3.53 7.48 10.42
C MET A 110 3.49 8.91 9.84
N ALA A 111 2.29 9.46 9.70
CA ALA A 111 2.10 10.84 9.23
C ALA A 111 2.57 11.86 10.29
N TYR A 112 3.48 12.77 9.93
CA TYR A 112 4.10 13.78 10.79
C TYR A 112 4.54 13.22 12.16
N ALA A 113 5.47 12.27 12.14
CA ALA A 113 5.89 11.55 13.33
C ALA A 113 7.01 12.26 14.10
N GLU A 114 6.79 12.51 15.39
CA GLU A 114 7.88 12.69 16.35
C GLU A 114 8.44 11.30 16.69
N ILE A 115 9.72 11.08 16.38
CA ILE A 115 10.38 9.76 16.48
C ILE A 115 11.53 9.84 17.47
N THR A 116 11.52 8.95 18.47
CA THR A 116 12.58 8.80 19.48
C THR A 116 13.00 7.33 19.64
N LEU A 117 14.27 7.12 20.00
CA LEU A 117 14.77 5.83 20.47
C LEU A 117 14.85 5.90 22.00
N GLU A 118 14.10 5.05 22.69
CA GLU A 118 13.99 5.04 24.16
C GLU A 118 14.26 3.63 24.70
N ASP A 119 14.83 3.49 25.89
CA ASP A 119 14.93 2.22 26.64
C ASP A 119 13.77 2.22 27.64
N ARG A 120 12.72 1.41 27.37
CA ARG A 120 11.42 1.49 28.06
C ARG A 120 11.00 0.20 28.77
N SER A 121 11.35 -0.97 28.26
CA SER A 121 10.88 -2.26 28.78
C SER A 121 12.02 -3.20 29.18
N GLU A 122 11.77 -4.08 30.16
CA GLU A 122 12.69 -5.21 30.44
C GLU A 122 12.44 -6.39 29.48
N GLU A 123 11.36 -6.34 28.68
CA GLU A 123 11.01 -7.33 27.66
C GLU A 123 11.71 -7.09 26.31
N GLY A 124 12.01 -5.84 25.97
CA GLY A 124 12.77 -5.45 24.78
C GLY A 124 14.26 -5.76 24.93
N ALA A 125 14.89 -6.11 23.81
CA ALA A 125 16.34 -6.10 23.69
C ALA A 125 16.74 -4.71 23.14
N GLY A 126 17.39 -3.91 23.99
CA GLY A 126 17.87 -2.57 23.62
C GLY A 126 16.81 -1.46 23.68
N GLN A 127 16.83 -0.57 22.70
CA GLN A 127 15.96 0.61 22.60
C GLN A 127 14.74 0.34 21.70
N GLU A 128 13.55 0.68 22.17
CA GLU A 128 12.35 0.74 21.35
C GLU A 128 12.30 2.00 20.47
N ILE A 129 11.75 1.84 19.27
CA ILE A 129 11.43 2.94 18.35
C ILE A 129 10.03 3.45 18.72
N VAL A 130 9.96 4.68 19.24
CA VAL A 130 8.71 5.32 19.63
C VAL A 130 8.34 6.38 18.60
N LEU A 131 7.15 6.24 18.00
CA LEU A 131 6.57 7.20 17.07
C LEU A 131 5.34 7.85 17.70
N SER A 132 5.20 9.17 17.59
CA SER A 132 4.01 9.90 18.03
C SER A 132 3.55 10.90 16.97
N GLY A 133 2.31 10.77 16.50
CA GLY A 133 1.82 11.52 15.33
C GLY A 133 0.54 10.91 14.76
N GLY A 134 0.46 10.75 13.44
CA GLY A 134 -0.62 10.04 12.75
C GLY A 134 -1.85 10.89 12.41
N ILE A 135 -1.71 12.22 12.34
CA ILE A 135 -2.76 13.14 11.87
C ILE A 135 -2.43 13.58 10.43
N TYR A 136 -3.30 13.22 9.48
CA TYR A 136 -3.21 13.58 8.07
C TYR A 136 -3.78 15.00 7.87
N GLY A 137 -3.13 15.83 7.05
CA GLY A 137 -3.53 17.23 6.82
C GLY A 137 -4.64 17.43 5.77
N SER A 138 -5.34 16.36 5.37
CA SER A 138 -6.48 16.43 4.44
C SER A 138 -7.81 16.59 5.17
N VAL A 139 -8.71 17.39 4.59
CA VAL A 139 -10.10 17.51 5.06
C VAL A 139 -10.93 16.24 4.84
N GLY A 140 -10.55 15.39 3.87
CA GLY A 140 -11.24 14.13 3.57
C GLY A 140 -10.84 12.97 4.48
N ALA A 141 -9.83 13.15 5.34
CA ALA A 141 -9.28 12.10 6.19
C ALA A 141 -10.28 11.56 7.22
N GLY A 142 -11.22 12.39 7.68
CA GLY A 142 -12.18 12.00 8.72
C GLY A 142 -12.00 12.73 10.05
N PRO A 143 -12.74 12.33 11.09
CA PRO A 143 -12.31 12.52 12.47
C PRO A 143 -10.97 11.83 12.66
N GLN A 144 -10.05 12.48 13.37
CA GLN A 144 -8.72 11.95 13.61
C GLN A 144 -8.29 12.25 15.04
N ARG A 145 -7.39 11.42 15.56
CA ARG A 145 -6.69 11.61 16.83
C ARG A 145 -5.27 11.07 16.68
N SER A 146 -4.30 11.73 17.30
CA SER A 146 -2.92 11.27 17.24
C SER A 146 -2.77 9.93 17.95
N ARG A 147 -1.79 9.16 17.54
CA ARG A 147 -1.44 7.86 18.11
C ARG A 147 0.04 7.80 18.44
N THR A 148 0.37 6.96 19.40
CA THR A 148 1.73 6.54 19.71
C THR A 148 1.86 5.07 19.33
N GLU A 149 2.92 4.75 18.60
CA GLU A 149 3.32 3.37 18.29
C GLU A 149 4.70 3.11 18.91
N VAL A 150 4.86 1.95 19.55
CA VAL A 150 6.13 1.49 20.14
C VAL A 150 6.52 0.21 19.43
N TRP A 151 7.66 0.22 18.76
CA TRP A 151 8.23 -0.93 18.08
C TRP A 151 9.44 -1.44 18.87
N ALA A 152 9.51 -2.74 19.10
CA ALA A 152 10.55 -3.36 19.91
C ALA A 152 11.20 -4.54 19.17
N SER A 153 12.52 -4.66 19.32
CA SER A 153 13.23 -5.91 19.09
C SER A 153 13.04 -6.81 20.32
N LEU A 154 12.56 -8.04 20.13
CA LEU A 154 12.42 -9.02 21.20
C LEU A 154 13.51 -10.07 21.04
N GLU A 155 14.35 -10.23 22.07
CA GLU A 155 15.53 -11.13 22.06
C GLU A 155 16.51 -10.89 20.88
N GLY A 156 16.56 -9.67 20.32
CA GLY A 156 17.40 -9.31 19.16
C GLY A 156 16.75 -9.56 17.80
N ALA A 157 15.50 -10.04 17.75
CA ALA A 157 14.76 -10.24 16.50
C ALA A 157 14.41 -8.90 15.79
N PRO A 158 13.99 -8.91 14.52
CA PRO A 158 13.47 -7.72 13.84
C PRO A 158 12.41 -6.96 14.64
N TYR A 159 12.40 -5.64 14.50
CA TYR A 159 11.47 -4.74 15.21
C TYR A 159 10.01 -5.05 14.84
N THR A 160 9.21 -5.36 15.85
CA THR A 160 7.78 -5.65 15.75
C THR A 160 6.95 -4.59 16.49
N LEU A 161 5.71 -4.35 16.08
CA LEU A 161 4.81 -3.41 16.75
C LEU A 161 4.34 -3.99 18.10
N LEU A 162 4.88 -3.47 19.21
CA LEU A 162 4.58 -3.93 20.56
C LEU A 162 3.35 -3.23 21.17
N GLU A 163 3.24 -1.90 20.99
CA GLU A 163 2.13 -1.11 21.53
C GLU A 163 1.58 -0.14 20.49
N LYS A 164 0.25 -0.02 20.41
CA LYS A 164 -0.45 1.03 19.64
C LYS A 164 -1.55 1.68 20.48
N ALA A 165 -1.26 2.89 20.94
CA ALA A 165 -2.13 3.68 21.80
C ALA A 165 -2.65 4.92 21.05
N TYR A 166 -3.97 5.14 21.07
CA TYR A 166 -4.57 6.36 20.55
C TYR A 166 -4.76 7.40 21.66
N SER A 167 -4.61 8.68 21.32
CA SER A 167 -4.86 9.78 22.24
C SER A 167 -6.30 9.82 22.73
N ALA A 168 -6.50 10.34 23.95
CA ALA A 168 -7.82 10.61 24.49
C ALA A 168 -8.61 11.57 23.60
N SER A 169 -9.92 11.36 23.51
CA SER A 169 -10.78 12.02 22.53
C SER A 169 -12.21 12.20 23.07
N GLU A 170 -12.81 13.36 22.80
CA GLU A 170 -14.22 13.65 23.10
C GLU A 170 -15.18 13.24 21.94
N CYS A 171 -14.63 12.86 20.78
CA CYS A 171 -15.39 12.37 19.62
C CYS A 171 -16.05 11.02 19.92
N LEU A 172 -17.38 10.95 19.79
CA LEU A 172 -18.16 9.73 20.04
C LEU A 172 -17.74 8.58 19.12
N TYR A 173 -17.46 8.87 17.84
CA TYR A 173 -17.04 7.85 16.88
C TYR A 173 -15.74 7.14 17.31
N HIS A 174 -14.74 7.87 17.79
CA HIS A 174 -13.51 7.26 18.33
C HIS A 174 -13.80 6.33 19.53
N THR A 175 -14.73 6.68 20.42
CA THR A 175 -15.15 5.80 21.52
C THR A 175 -15.82 4.52 21.02
N VAL A 176 -16.61 4.61 19.95
CA VAL A 176 -17.22 3.43 19.29
C VAL A 176 -16.15 2.57 18.61
N LEU A 177 -15.14 3.16 17.95
CA LEU A 177 -14.02 2.40 17.38
C LEU A 177 -13.22 1.65 18.45
N ASP A 178 -12.93 2.29 19.60
CA ASP A 178 -12.27 1.62 20.72
C ASP A 178 -13.14 0.49 21.31
N ALA A 179 -14.45 0.70 21.39
CA ALA A 179 -15.40 -0.32 21.84
C ALA A 179 -15.49 -1.51 20.87
N ASN A 180 -15.45 -1.25 19.55
CA ASN A 180 -15.44 -2.27 18.51
C ASN A 180 -14.17 -3.13 18.58
N ARG A 181 -12.98 -2.51 18.71
CA ARG A 181 -11.72 -3.26 18.89
C ARG A 181 -11.79 -4.13 20.15
N ALA A 182 -12.15 -3.55 21.29
CA ALA A 182 -12.29 -4.30 22.54
C ALA A 182 -13.35 -5.43 22.48
N PHE A 183 -14.34 -5.33 21.59
CA PHE A 183 -15.32 -6.38 21.34
C PHE A 183 -14.75 -7.53 20.49
N LEU A 184 -14.00 -7.21 19.44
CA LEU A 184 -13.35 -8.20 18.58
C LEU A 184 -12.22 -8.93 19.33
N ASP A 185 -11.53 -8.25 20.24
CA ASP A 185 -10.51 -8.82 21.12
C ASP A 185 -11.10 -9.69 22.26
N ALA A 186 -12.42 -9.69 22.45
CA ALA A 186 -13.08 -10.35 23.59
C ALA A 186 -12.88 -11.89 23.70
N PRO A 187 -12.66 -12.68 22.62
CA PRO A 187 -12.25 -14.07 22.74
C PRO A 187 -10.96 -14.28 23.53
N VAL A 188 -10.05 -13.29 23.53
CA VAL A 188 -8.78 -13.32 24.26
C VAL A 188 -8.87 -12.55 25.59
N ASN A 189 -9.46 -11.36 25.56
CA ASN A 189 -9.41 -10.38 26.65
C ASN A 189 -10.70 -10.28 27.48
N GLY A 190 -11.79 -10.93 27.07
CA GLY A 190 -13.12 -10.80 27.66
C GLY A 190 -13.84 -9.50 27.33
N PHE A 191 -15.14 -9.46 27.62
CA PHE A 191 -16.03 -8.36 27.22
C PHE A 191 -16.04 -7.12 28.13
N ASP A 192 -15.28 -7.09 29.24
CA ASP A 192 -15.38 -6.02 30.25
C ASP A 192 -15.03 -4.64 29.68
N ALA A 193 -13.97 -4.56 28.88
CA ALA A 193 -13.55 -3.31 28.21
C ALA A 193 -14.58 -2.83 27.18
N ALA A 194 -15.08 -3.74 26.33
CA ALA A 194 -16.12 -3.44 25.35
C ALA A 194 -17.41 -2.96 26.02
N SER A 195 -17.85 -3.64 27.08
CA SER A 195 -19.04 -3.29 27.86
C SER A 195 -18.94 -1.88 28.45
N LEU A 196 -17.78 -1.52 28.99
CA LEU A 196 -17.52 -0.19 29.54
C LEU A 196 -17.58 0.89 28.45
N LEU A 197 -16.90 0.66 27.33
CA LEU A 197 -16.78 1.64 26.25
C LEU A 197 -18.11 1.85 25.51
N TYR A 198 -18.87 0.79 25.19
CA TYR A 198 -20.21 0.97 24.62
C TYR A 198 -21.20 1.58 25.62
N THR A 199 -21.07 1.30 26.93
CA THR A 199 -21.88 1.99 27.96
C THR A 199 -21.58 3.48 27.97
N GLN A 200 -20.30 3.87 27.86
CA GLN A 200 -19.91 5.27 27.74
C GLN A 200 -20.46 5.87 26.44
N ALA A 201 -20.24 5.23 25.29
CA ALA A 201 -20.72 5.70 24.00
C ALA A 201 -22.25 5.92 23.98
N ALA A 202 -23.02 4.98 24.56
CA ALA A 202 -24.48 5.04 24.63
C ALA A 202 -25.03 6.15 25.56
N ALA A 203 -24.33 6.51 26.64
CA ALA A 203 -24.89 7.28 27.75
C ALA A 203 -24.12 8.56 28.16
N ASP A 204 -22.87 8.74 27.75
CA ASP A 204 -22.08 9.92 28.11
C ASP A 204 -22.49 11.13 27.27
N GLU A 205 -23.07 12.14 27.92
CA GLU A 205 -23.51 13.40 27.30
C GLU A 205 -22.34 14.33 26.94
N ASN A 206 -21.12 14.06 27.42
CA ASN A 206 -19.93 14.85 27.10
C ASN A 206 -19.29 14.45 25.76
N LEU A 207 -19.62 13.27 25.22
CA LEU A 207 -19.14 12.84 23.90
C LEU A 207 -19.87 13.60 22.79
N ILE A 208 -19.08 14.14 21.85
CA ILE A 208 -19.55 15.06 20.80
C ILE A 208 -19.56 14.42 19.42
N LYS A 209 -20.39 15.01 18.55
CA LYS A 209 -20.33 14.84 17.10
C LYS A 209 -18.97 15.35 16.59
N CYS A 210 -18.29 14.56 15.77
CA CYS A 210 -16.96 14.85 15.25
C CYS A 210 -16.84 14.77 13.73
N TRP A 211 -17.85 14.29 13.00
CA TRP A 211 -17.86 14.30 11.54
C TRP A 211 -18.96 15.17 10.95
N VAL A 212 -19.23 15.06 9.65
CA VAL A 212 -20.25 15.87 8.96
C VAL A 212 -21.67 15.29 9.11
N ARG A 213 -21.82 13.98 9.37
CA ARG A 213 -23.10 13.24 9.43
C ARG A 213 -24.12 13.87 10.39
N ASN A 214 -25.31 14.20 9.90
CA ASN A 214 -26.29 14.99 10.66
C ASN A 214 -26.76 14.31 11.95
N ASP A 215 -27.04 13.00 11.90
CA ASP A 215 -27.65 12.25 12.99
C ASP A 215 -26.65 11.38 13.78
N GLU A 216 -25.34 11.58 13.56
CA GLU A 216 -24.19 10.85 14.14
C GLU A 216 -24.36 10.45 15.62
N LEU A 217 -24.80 11.37 16.48
CA LEU A 217 -24.98 11.10 17.91
C LEU A 217 -26.09 10.09 18.21
N ALA A 218 -27.19 10.11 17.46
CA ALA A 218 -28.28 9.15 17.64
C ALA A 218 -27.94 7.81 16.97
N GLU A 219 -27.34 7.88 15.78
CA GLU A 219 -26.77 6.76 15.03
C GLU A 219 -25.81 5.92 15.89
N LEU A 220 -24.73 6.51 16.39
CA LEU A 220 -23.70 5.80 17.16
C LEU A 220 -24.18 5.34 18.55
N ARG A 221 -25.09 6.08 19.20
CA ARG A 221 -25.69 5.66 20.48
C ARG A 221 -26.65 4.49 20.31
N SER A 222 -27.46 4.47 19.25
CA SER A 222 -28.35 3.35 18.94
C SER A 222 -27.56 2.09 18.56
N PHE A 223 -26.47 2.23 17.80
CA PHE A 223 -25.50 1.14 17.57
C PHE A 223 -24.92 0.60 18.88
N SER A 224 -24.45 1.49 19.76
CA SER A 224 -23.84 1.10 21.04
C SER A 224 -24.80 0.33 21.95
N LEU A 225 -26.09 0.70 21.97
CA LEU A 225 -27.11 -0.06 22.71
C LEU A 225 -27.37 -1.45 22.11
N PHE A 226 -27.36 -1.58 20.78
CA PHE A 226 -27.43 -2.90 20.13
C PHE A 226 -26.19 -3.75 20.45
N ARG A 227 -24.98 -3.17 20.42
CA ARG A 227 -23.75 -3.87 20.79
C ARG A 227 -23.70 -4.31 22.24
N LEU A 228 -24.24 -3.52 23.19
CA LEU A 228 -24.43 -3.96 24.58
C LEU A 228 -25.40 -5.14 24.70
N ALA A 229 -26.48 -5.16 23.90
CA ALA A 229 -27.39 -6.31 23.87
C ALA A 229 -26.70 -7.57 23.33
N LEU A 230 -25.88 -7.42 22.28
CA LEU A 230 -25.10 -8.51 21.69
C LEU A 230 -24.07 -9.07 22.68
N ILE A 231 -23.31 -8.21 23.38
CA ILE A 231 -22.37 -8.63 24.44
C ILE A 231 -23.09 -9.41 25.53
N ALA A 232 -24.23 -8.90 26.03
CA ALA A 232 -25.01 -9.60 27.05
C ALA A 232 -25.52 -10.96 26.52
N GLY A 233 -25.85 -11.07 25.23
CA GLY A 233 -26.17 -12.33 24.56
C GLY A 233 -25.00 -13.32 24.59
N TYR A 234 -23.80 -12.90 24.17
CA TYR A 234 -22.58 -13.72 24.23
C TYR A 234 -22.18 -14.13 25.66
N GLN A 235 -22.47 -13.30 26.66
CA GLN A 235 -22.27 -13.61 28.08
C GLN A 235 -23.38 -14.48 28.70
N GLY A 236 -24.44 -14.82 27.95
CA GLY A 236 -25.60 -15.55 28.44
C GLY A 236 -26.54 -14.74 29.36
N ASP A 237 -26.36 -13.43 29.50
CA ASP A 237 -27.30 -12.55 30.20
C ASP A 237 -28.46 -12.13 29.29
N ILE A 238 -29.38 -13.07 29.08
CA ILE A 238 -30.63 -12.88 28.35
C ILE A 238 -31.44 -11.68 28.88
N LYS A 239 -31.33 -11.35 30.18
CA LYS A 239 -32.05 -10.21 30.78
C LYS A 239 -31.37 -8.88 30.51
N GLY A 240 -30.05 -8.85 30.56
CA GLY A 240 -29.24 -7.71 30.11
C GLY A 240 -29.53 -7.39 28.64
N ALA A 241 -29.46 -8.41 27.77
CA ALA A 241 -29.77 -8.29 26.35
C ALA A 241 -31.17 -7.69 26.10
N ALA A 242 -32.21 -8.25 26.74
CA ALA A 242 -33.57 -7.72 26.67
C ALA A 242 -33.69 -6.27 27.17
N ALA A 243 -32.96 -5.90 28.23
CA ALA A 243 -33.00 -4.55 28.80
C ALA A 243 -32.34 -3.51 27.89
N HIS A 244 -31.21 -3.86 27.26
CA HIS A 244 -30.54 -3.00 26.29
C HIS A 244 -31.40 -2.76 25.04
N LEU A 245 -32.04 -3.80 24.51
CA LEU A 245 -32.98 -3.66 23.38
C LEU A 245 -34.24 -2.87 23.75
N ALA A 246 -34.81 -3.08 24.94
CA ALA A 246 -35.93 -2.26 25.41
C ALA A 246 -35.55 -0.76 25.51
N THR A 247 -34.33 -0.47 25.98
CA THR A 247 -33.79 0.90 26.04
C THR A 247 -33.60 1.49 24.65
N LEU A 248 -33.12 0.69 23.69
CA LEU A 248 -32.95 1.06 22.29
C LEU A 248 -34.29 1.42 21.64
N SER A 249 -35.31 0.56 21.74
CA SER A 249 -36.65 0.81 21.20
C SER A 249 -37.38 1.97 21.88
N GLU A 250 -37.15 2.24 23.18
CA GLU A 250 -37.74 3.39 23.88
C GLU A 250 -37.07 4.72 23.49
N THR A 251 -35.74 4.72 23.35
CA THR A 251 -34.94 5.95 23.14
C THR A 251 -34.78 6.33 21.68
N TYR A 252 -34.63 5.35 20.78
CA TYR A 252 -34.40 5.53 19.34
C TYR A 252 -35.42 4.73 18.49
N PRO A 253 -36.74 4.92 18.71
CA PRO A 253 -37.78 4.16 18.04
C PRO A 253 -37.74 4.33 16.52
N GLY A 254 -37.65 3.23 15.79
CA GLY A 254 -37.57 3.23 14.33
C GLY A 254 -36.19 3.66 13.78
N SER A 255 -35.15 3.69 14.59
CA SER A 255 -33.76 3.67 14.11
C SER A 255 -33.44 2.34 13.42
N ILE A 256 -32.41 2.31 12.58
CA ILE A 256 -32.03 1.06 11.90
C ILE A 256 -31.63 -0.03 12.91
N TYR A 257 -30.94 0.32 14.00
CA TYR A 257 -30.57 -0.65 15.03
C TYR A 257 -31.72 -1.11 15.93
N ASP A 258 -32.80 -0.33 16.07
CA ASP A 258 -34.04 -0.84 16.66
C ASP A 258 -34.61 -2.01 15.81
N ALA A 259 -34.56 -1.91 14.48
CA ALA A 259 -34.96 -3.00 13.59
C ALA A 259 -33.97 -4.18 13.60
N VAL A 260 -32.65 -3.93 13.49
CA VAL A 260 -31.61 -4.96 13.56
C VAL A 260 -31.68 -5.71 14.90
N GLY A 261 -31.84 -4.98 16.01
CA GLY A 261 -31.96 -5.55 17.35
C GLY A 261 -33.21 -6.42 17.54
N GLN A 262 -34.35 -6.05 16.94
CA GLN A 262 -35.57 -6.88 16.95
C GLN A 262 -35.41 -8.17 16.13
N GLN A 263 -34.72 -8.11 14.98
CA GLN A 263 -34.41 -9.30 14.18
C GLN A 263 -33.46 -10.23 14.94
N TRP A 264 -32.37 -9.68 15.49
CA TRP A 264 -31.41 -10.43 16.32
C TRP A 264 -32.09 -11.08 17.52
N TRP A 265 -32.94 -10.34 18.25
CA TRP A 265 -33.69 -10.89 19.39
C TRP A 265 -34.58 -12.07 19.00
N THR A 266 -35.24 -11.99 17.83
CA THR A 266 -36.13 -13.05 17.34
C THR A 266 -35.37 -14.35 17.09
N ALA A 267 -34.15 -14.27 16.55
CA ALA A 267 -33.27 -15.42 16.36
C ALA A 267 -32.64 -15.91 17.68
N PHE A 268 -32.22 -14.98 18.54
CA PHE A 268 -31.59 -15.26 19.83
C PHE A 268 -32.54 -15.93 20.83
N GLU A 269 -33.78 -15.43 20.99
CA GLU A 269 -34.77 -16.00 21.93
C GLU A 269 -35.19 -17.44 21.55
N ALA A 270 -35.00 -17.83 20.29
CA ALA A 270 -35.33 -19.19 19.83
C ALA A 270 -34.27 -20.24 20.20
N ASN A 271 -32.99 -19.85 20.28
CA ASN A 271 -31.85 -20.78 20.37
C ASN A 271 -30.88 -20.49 21.53
N GLU A 272 -30.99 -19.33 22.19
CA GLU A 272 -30.05 -18.79 23.20
C GLU A 272 -28.59 -18.70 22.69
N ASP A 273 -28.42 -18.52 21.37
CA ASP A 273 -27.15 -18.50 20.66
C ASP A 273 -26.95 -17.16 19.93
N ALA A 274 -26.04 -16.32 20.44
CA ALA A 274 -25.76 -14.99 19.92
C ALA A 274 -25.02 -15.01 18.56
N ALA A 275 -24.18 -16.03 18.33
CA ALA A 275 -23.43 -16.23 17.10
C ALA A 275 -24.37 -16.65 15.95
N ALA A 276 -25.24 -17.63 16.20
CA ALA A 276 -26.26 -18.04 15.24
C ALA A 276 -27.24 -16.89 14.93
N ALA A 277 -27.65 -16.13 15.94
CA ALA A 277 -28.49 -14.95 15.75
C ALA A 277 -27.80 -13.85 14.92
N CYS A 278 -26.50 -13.62 15.08
CA CYS A 278 -25.75 -12.73 14.21
C CYS A 278 -25.70 -13.22 12.76
N ALA A 279 -25.43 -14.51 12.53
CA ALA A 279 -25.38 -15.08 11.19
C ALA A 279 -26.71 -14.96 10.43
N GLU A 280 -27.86 -15.07 11.10
CA GLU A 280 -29.18 -14.81 10.48
C GLU A 280 -29.42 -13.31 10.21
N VAL A 281 -28.90 -12.43 11.07
CA VAL A 281 -29.07 -10.97 10.96
C VAL A 281 -28.21 -10.36 9.86
N THR A 282 -27.04 -10.92 9.53
CA THR A 282 -26.16 -10.41 8.46
C THR A 282 -26.92 -10.24 7.14
N THR A 283 -27.75 -11.21 6.74
CA THR A 283 -28.60 -11.10 5.54
C THR A 283 -29.56 -9.90 5.59
N TYR A 284 -30.14 -9.61 6.76
CA TYR A 284 -31.00 -8.44 6.94
C TYR A 284 -30.21 -7.12 6.84
N VAL A 285 -28.97 -7.10 7.34
CA VAL A 285 -28.07 -5.94 7.26
C VAL A 285 -27.59 -5.71 5.82
N GLU A 286 -27.29 -6.75 5.06
CA GLU A 286 -26.98 -6.68 3.62
C GLU A 286 -28.13 -6.07 2.82
N GLU A 287 -29.38 -6.48 3.09
CA GLU A 287 -30.58 -5.91 2.45
C GLU A 287 -30.90 -4.47 2.91
N ASN A 288 -30.28 -3.97 3.98
CA ASN A 288 -30.54 -2.66 4.58
C ASN A 288 -29.21 -1.92 4.85
N PRO A 289 -28.47 -1.50 3.81
CA PRO A 289 -27.07 -1.09 3.92
C PRO A 289 -26.83 0.16 4.79
N ALA A 290 -27.88 0.97 5.01
CA ALA A 290 -27.89 2.05 5.99
C ALA A 290 -27.58 1.59 7.44
N ALA A 291 -27.52 0.28 7.73
CA ALA A 291 -27.06 -0.29 8.99
C ALA A 291 -25.53 -0.37 9.14
N TRP A 292 -24.77 -0.34 8.04
CA TRP A 292 -23.30 -0.45 8.03
C TRP A 292 -22.62 0.74 7.34
N GLU A 293 -23.19 1.29 6.27
CA GLU A 293 -22.69 2.50 5.57
C GLU A 293 -22.51 3.68 6.54
N MET A 294 -23.41 3.78 7.53
CA MET A 294 -23.38 4.81 8.57
C MET A 294 -22.23 4.66 9.60
N LEU A 295 -21.46 3.57 9.54
CA LEU A 295 -20.24 3.34 10.33
C LEU A 295 -18.97 3.55 9.49
N ALA A 296 -19.07 3.36 8.16
CA ALA A 296 -18.00 3.55 7.19
C ALA A 296 -17.83 5.03 6.74
N ASP A 297 -18.91 5.83 6.71
CA ASP A 297 -18.89 7.24 6.28
C ASP A 297 -18.23 8.19 7.31
N TYR A 298 -16.92 8.00 7.53
CA TYR A 298 -16.08 8.80 8.44
C TYR A 298 -14.72 9.18 7.84
N GLY A 299 -14.57 9.18 6.51
CA GLY A 299 -13.35 9.62 5.82
C GLY A 299 -12.21 8.60 5.83
N TYR A 300 -11.26 8.77 4.91
CA TYR A 300 -10.37 7.68 4.46
C TYR A 300 -9.32 7.19 5.48
N THR A 301 -9.13 7.87 6.62
CA THR A 301 -8.21 7.40 7.69
C THR A 301 -8.91 6.58 8.78
N ASN A 302 -10.22 6.39 8.67
CA ASN A 302 -11.02 5.58 9.58
C ASN A 302 -11.31 4.20 8.97
N PRO A 303 -11.62 3.18 9.80
CA PRO A 303 -11.86 1.84 9.30
C PRO A 303 -13.05 1.76 8.34
N SER A 304 -12.92 0.93 7.31
CA SER A 304 -14.08 0.46 6.55
C SER A 304 -14.98 -0.39 7.44
N PHE A 305 -16.26 -0.47 7.07
CA PHE A 305 -17.25 -1.35 7.71
C PHE A 305 -18.06 -2.03 6.62
N GLU A 306 -18.38 -3.31 6.83
CA GLU A 306 -19.26 -4.11 5.99
C GLU A 306 -20.49 -4.60 6.77
N ALA A 307 -21.40 -5.31 6.10
CA ALA A 307 -22.60 -5.86 6.72
C ALA A 307 -22.28 -6.84 7.86
N ALA A 308 -21.22 -7.64 7.74
CA ALA A 308 -20.78 -8.57 8.77
C ALA A 308 -20.31 -7.85 10.06
N ASP A 309 -19.76 -6.63 9.94
CA ASP A 309 -19.27 -5.85 11.08
C ASP A 309 -20.38 -5.27 11.94
N VAL A 310 -21.64 -5.33 11.53
CA VAL A 310 -22.77 -4.91 12.38
C VAL A 310 -22.99 -5.94 13.50
N CYS A 311 -22.92 -7.23 13.19
CA CYS A 311 -23.12 -8.33 14.12
C CYS A 311 -22.03 -9.41 13.91
N PRO A 312 -20.80 -9.21 14.42
CA PRO A 312 -19.72 -10.17 14.20
C PRO A 312 -20.00 -11.48 14.93
N VAL A 313 -19.68 -12.59 14.26
CA VAL A 313 -19.67 -13.93 14.85
C VAL A 313 -18.33 -14.14 15.56
N LEU A 314 -18.35 -14.26 16.90
CA LEU A 314 -17.17 -14.51 17.71
C LEU A 314 -17.07 -15.99 18.08
N ASP A 315 -15.91 -16.61 17.87
CA ASP A 315 -15.60 -17.91 18.46
C ASP A 315 -15.05 -17.69 19.88
N LEU A 316 -15.84 -18.06 20.88
CA LEU A 316 -15.50 -17.89 22.30
C LEU A 316 -14.91 -19.15 22.94
N GLY A 317 -14.66 -20.22 22.16
CA GLY A 317 -14.09 -21.48 22.67
C GLY A 317 -14.99 -22.18 23.70
N GLY A 318 -15.94 -22.99 23.22
CA GLY A 318 -16.95 -23.62 24.07
C GLY A 318 -16.38 -24.53 25.18
N ASP A 319 -16.67 -24.19 26.44
CA ASP A 319 -16.35 -24.99 27.63
C ASP A 319 -16.89 -26.44 27.52
N GLU A 320 -16.10 -27.41 27.97
CA GLU A 320 -16.50 -28.82 28.00
C GLU A 320 -17.77 -29.02 28.84
N HIS A 321 -18.86 -29.44 28.18
CA HIS A 321 -20.15 -29.66 28.83
C HIS A 321 -20.09 -30.86 29.81
N SER A 322 -19.77 -30.60 31.07
CA SER A 322 -19.63 -31.61 32.13
C SER A 322 -20.98 -32.22 32.52
N GLY A 323 -21.48 -33.13 31.69
CA GLY A 323 -22.70 -33.92 31.91
C GLY A 323 -22.45 -35.11 32.84
N ASP A 324 -22.39 -34.84 34.15
CA ASP A 324 -22.12 -35.86 35.17
C ASP A 324 -23.29 -36.85 35.31
N ALA A 325 -23.03 -38.15 35.09
CA ALA A 325 -24.03 -39.22 35.19
C ALA A 325 -23.47 -40.40 36.01
N ALA A 326 -23.74 -40.38 37.31
CA ALA A 326 -23.25 -41.38 38.26
C ALA A 326 -23.83 -42.80 38.02
N GLY A 327 -22.96 -43.81 38.07
CA GLY A 327 -23.34 -45.23 38.02
C GLY A 327 -22.19 -46.14 38.48
N ASP A 328 -22.43 -46.94 39.53
CA ASP A 328 -21.41 -47.63 40.33
C ASP A 328 -21.15 -49.11 39.92
N GLU A 329 -20.02 -49.65 40.37
CA GLU A 329 -19.52 -51.04 40.39
C GLU A 329 -19.47 -51.89 39.09
N GLY A 330 -18.28 -52.45 38.77
CA GLY A 330 -18.18 -53.56 37.81
C GLY A 330 -16.77 -54.07 37.45
N THR A 331 -16.13 -54.86 38.33
CA THR A 331 -14.89 -55.58 37.98
C THR A 331 -15.14 -56.77 37.04
N LYS A 332 -14.35 -56.92 35.95
CA LYS A 332 -13.76 -58.19 35.42
C LYS A 332 -13.01 -58.07 34.06
N ASP A 333 -11.70 -58.28 34.12
CA ASP A 333 -10.90 -59.28 33.36
C ASP A 333 -11.38 -59.82 31.99
N ALA A 334 -10.58 -59.62 30.90
CA ALA A 334 -9.94 -60.67 30.06
C ALA A 334 -9.45 -60.22 28.64
N GLY A 335 -8.24 -60.67 28.22
CA GLY A 335 -7.72 -60.80 26.82
C GLY A 335 -6.98 -59.59 26.21
N GLU A 336 -5.73 -59.63 25.72
CA GLU A 336 -5.04 -60.49 24.70
C GLU A 336 -5.73 -60.47 23.31
N GLU A 337 -5.10 -60.30 22.13
CA GLU A 337 -3.71 -60.04 21.65
C GLU A 337 -3.76 -58.88 20.60
N GLY A 338 -2.71 -58.29 19.99
CA GLY A 338 -1.25 -58.46 20.01
C GLY A 338 -0.58 -57.66 18.85
N GLN A 339 0.76 -57.45 18.88
CA GLN A 339 1.55 -56.83 17.78
C GLN A 339 2.01 -57.87 16.73
N PRO A 340 2.26 -57.46 15.47
CA PRO A 340 3.21 -58.15 14.61
C PRO A 340 4.45 -57.31 14.28
N SER A 341 5.62 -57.91 14.49
CA SER A 341 6.96 -57.41 14.18
C SER A 341 7.37 -57.58 12.72
N SER A 342 8.38 -56.82 12.29
CA SER A 342 9.04 -56.89 10.97
C SER A 342 9.61 -58.27 10.60
N PRO A 343 9.72 -58.61 9.30
CA PRO A 343 10.61 -59.66 8.79
C PRO A 343 11.91 -59.10 8.15
N PRO A 344 12.95 -59.94 7.91
CA PRO A 344 14.34 -59.47 7.79
C PRO A 344 14.93 -59.46 6.37
N THR A 345 16.11 -58.85 6.27
CA THR A 345 17.01 -58.77 5.11
C THR A 345 17.51 -60.12 4.57
N SER A 346 17.79 -60.18 3.27
CA SER A 346 18.73 -61.14 2.65
C SER A 346 19.33 -60.55 1.37
N SER A 347 20.65 -60.71 1.18
CA SER A 347 21.44 -60.05 0.15
C SER A 347 21.88 -60.99 -0.98
N VAL A 348 21.82 -60.54 -2.23
CA VAL A 348 22.55 -61.10 -3.39
C VAL A 348 22.78 -59.99 -4.43
N GLY A 349 23.97 -59.93 -5.04
CA GLY A 349 24.14 -59.42 -6.40
C GLY A 349 24.85 -58.07 -6.53
N ASP A 350 26.14 -58.14 -6.86
CA ASP A 350 26.97 -57.04 -7.35
C ASP A 350 26.71 -56.81 -8.85
N ASP A 351 26.54 -55.56 -9.27
CA ASP A 351 27.01 -55.07 -10.58
C ASP A 351 26.98 -53.53 -10.60
N SER A 352 28.13 -52.92 -10.84
CA SER A 352 28.35 -51.48 -10.73
C SER A 352 27.95 -50.70 -12.00
N VAL A 353 27.09 -49.71 -11.87
CA VAL A 353 27.12 -48.49 -12.69
C VAL A 353 26.97 -47.30 -11.76
N GLY A 354 27.89 -46.33 -11.85
CA GLY A 354 27.92 -45.18 -10.95
C GLY A 354 26.74 -44.25 -11.19
N ALA A 355 25.72 -44.32 -10.34
CA ALA A 355 24.81 -43.19 -10.12
C ALA A 355 25.52 -42.18 -9.21
N ALA A 356 25.55 -40.91 -9.60
CA ALA A 356 25.87 -39.85 -8.67
C ALA A 356 24.89 -39.92 -7.49
N ALA A 357 25.39 -39.70 -6.28
CA ALA A 357 24.51 -39.58 -5.13
C ALA A 357 23.65 -38.32 -5.34
N ALA A 358 22.36 -38.51 -5.65
CA ALA A 358 21.40 -37.41 -5.62
C ALA A 358 21.45 -36.81 -4.22
N ALA A 359 21.70 -35.50 -4.14
CA ALA A 359 21.61 -34.79 -2.88
C ALA A 359 20.19 -34.99 -2.30
N ALA A 360 20.08 -35.01 -0.97
CA ALA A 360 18.76 -34.89 -0.37
C ALA A 360 18.15 -33.54 -0.83
N PRO A 361 16.85 -33.47 -1.16
CA PRO A 361 16.23 -32.20 -1.51
C PRO A 361 16.42 -31.20 -0.38
N ALA A 362 16.69 -29.94 -0.73
CA ALA A 362 16.82 -28.87 0.25
C ALA A 362 15.54 -28.80 1.10
N ALA A 363 15.70 -28.50 2.39
CA ALA A 363 14.57 -28.25 3.28
C ALA A 363 13.85 -26.97 2.83
N CYS A 364 12.54 -26.93 3.01
CA CYS A 364 11.75 -25.73 2.76
C CYS A 364 12.09 -24.66 3.81
N PRO A 365 12.46 -23.43 3.41
CA PRO A 365 12.55 -22.28 4.30
C PRO A 365 11.24 -22.01 5.07
N ALA A 366 11.35 -21.35 6.23
CA ALA A 366 10.20 -20.96 7.05
C ALA A 366 9.54 -19.65 6.56
N ASP A 367 10.32 -18.79 5.91
CA ASP A 367 9.96 -17.47 5.42
C ASP A 367 10.43 -17.30 3.96
N LEU A 368 10.13 -16.14 3.36
CA LEU A 368 10.51 -15.83 1.97
C LEU A 368 12.01 -15.50 1.82
N ALA A 369 12.65 -14.92 2.84
CA ALA A 369 14.06 -14.52 2.78
C ALA A 369 14.97 -15.74 2.64
N GLY A 370 14.70 -16.82 3.37
CA GLY A 370 15.47 -18.07 3.31
C GLY A 370 15.44 -18.78 1.94
N TYR A 371 14.56 -18.39 1.00
CA TYR A 371 14.61 -18.92 -0.37
C TYR A 371 15.81 -18.40 -1.16
N ALA A 372 16.36 -17.23 -0.80
CA ALA A 372 17.59 -16.69 -1.38
C ALA A 372 18.77 -17.69 -1.24
N GLU A 373 18.91 -18.32 -0.08
CA GLU A 373 19.95 -19.31 0.20
C GLU A 373 19.58 -20.73 -0.24
N ALA A 374 18.30 -21.11 -0.15
CA ALA A 374 17.86 -22.47 -0.43
C ALA A 374 17.77 -22.79 -1.92
N LEU A 375 17.52 -21.79 -2.78
CA LEU A 375 17.33 -22.01 -4.22
C LEU A 375 18.60 -22.36 -5.00
N PRO A 376 19.76 -21.70 -4.83
CA PRO A 376 20.98 -22.02 -5.58
C PRO A 376 21.32 -23.52 -5.70
N PRO A 377 21.35 -24.33 -4.60
CA PRO A 377 21.59 -25.76 -4.72
C PRO A 377 20.44 -26.54 -5.37
N VAL A 378 19.18 -26.07 -5.26
CA VAL A 378 18.01 -26.67 -5.92
C VAL A 378 18.05 -26.43 -7.43
N LEU A 379 18.30 -25.20 -7.86
CA LEU A 379 18.47 -24.81 -9.27
C LEU A 379 19.62 -25.60 -9.92
N SER A 380 20.78 -25.65 -9.24
CA SER A 380 21.95 -26.41 -9.69
C SER A 380 21.66 -27.92 -9.82
N ALA A 381 20.89 -28.50 -8.90
CA ALA A 381 20.50 -29.91 -8.95
C ALA A 381 19.43 -30.22 -10.01
N ALA A 382 18.55 -29.25 -10.31
CA ALA A 382 17.57 -29.35 -11.39
C ALA A 382 18.21 -29.20 -12.78
N GLY A 383 19.33 -28.47 -12.89
CA GLY A 383 20.10 -28.33 -14.14
C GLY A 383 19.29 -27.71 -15.28
N GLY A 384 18.44 -26.72 -14.96
CA GLY A 384 17.52 -26.07 -15.90
C GLY A 384 16.18 -26.79 -16.11
N ASP A 385 15.89 -27.88 -15.40
CA ASP A 385 14.54 -28.49 -15.41
C ASP A 385 13.56 -27.66 -14.55
N GLN A 386 12.88 -26.70 -15.19
CA GLN A 386 11.85 -25.87 -14.57
C GLN A 386 10.76 -26.68 -13.84
N ALA A 387 10.36 -27.85 -14.36
CA ALA A 387 9.33 -28.68 -13.73
C ALA A 387 9.82 -29.31 -12.41
N ALA A 388 11.12 -29.58 -12.29
CA ALA A 388 11.72 -30.03 -11.03
C ALA A 388 11.74 -28.90 -9.98
N ILE A 389 12.04 -27.66 -10.39
CA ILE A 389 12.04 -26.47 -9.53
C ILE A 389 10.63 -26.17 -9.03
N GLU A 390 9.64 -26.10 -9.94
CA GLU A 390 8.22 -25.93 -9.59
C GLU A 390 7.70 -27.05 -8.67
N SER A 391 8.11 -28.31 -8.89
CA SER A 391 7.73 -29.42 -8.02
C SER A 391 8.29 -29.29 -6.60
N TRP A 392 9.47 -28.68 -6.42
CA TRP A 392 10.04 -28.41 -5.10
C TRP A 392 9.29 -27.24 -4.42
N LEU A 393 9.09 -26.13 -5.12
CA LEU A 393 8.33 -24.96 -4.61
C LEU A 393 6.89 -25.32 -4.21
N ARG A 394 6.20 -26.15 -5.01
CA ARG A 394 4.86 -26.71 -4.68
C ARG A 394 4.90 -27.62 -3.44
N THR A 395 6.00 -28.33 -3.22
CA THR A 395 6.19 -29.15 -2.00
C THR A 395 6.38 -28.26 -0.76
N CYS A 396 6.99 -27.09 -0.95
CA CYS A 396 7.19 -26.09 0.10
C CYS A 396 6.00 -25.11 0.29
N GLY A 397 4.93 -25.24 -0.51
CA GLY A 397 3.73 -24.42 -0.38
C GLY A 397 3.85 -22.99 -0.91
N VAL A 398 4.98 -22.60 -1.52
CA VAL A 398 5.24 -21.26 -2.04
C VAL A 398 4.97 -21.12 -3.55
N LEU A 399 4.34 -22.12 -4.16
CA LEU A 399 3.86 -22.10 -5.53
C LEU A 399 2.58 -22.95 -5.62
N THR A 400 1.53 -22.41 -6.23
CA THR A 400 0.25 -23.07 -6.47
C THR A 400 -0.12 -22.92 -7.95
N ASP A 401 -1.41 -22.98 -8.31
CA ASP A 401 -1.85 -22.64 -9.68
C ASP A 401 -2.21 -21.14 -9.80
N ASP A 402 -2.39 -20.44 -8.67
CA ASP A 402 -2.78 -19.03 -8.59
C ASP A 402 -1.71 -18.14 -7.91
N LEU A 403 -0.73 -18.75 -7.23
CA LEU A 403 0.35 -18.07 -6.49
C LEU A 403 1.73 -18.56 -6.94
N GLY A 404 2.67 -17.63 -7.04
CA GLY A 404 4.08 -17.91 -7.33
C GLY A 404 4.35 -18.41 -8.75
N ALA A 405 5.62 -18.38 -9.15
CA ALA A 405 6.04 -18.76 -10.49
C ALA A 405 7.55 -19.08 -10.59
N VAL A 406 7.92 -19.73 -11.69
CA VAL A 406 9.32 -19.84 -12.16
C VAL A 406 9.34 -19.41 -13.62
N VAL A 407 10.34 -18.60 -14.00
CA VAL A 407 10.59 -18.22 -15.39
C VAL A 407 12.07 -18.48 -15.69
N SER A 408 12.35 -19.17 -16.80
CA SER A 408 13.72 -19.41 -17.28
C SER A 408 13.97 -18.67 -18.60
N ALA A 409 15.04 -17.90 -18.67
CA ALA A 409 15.39 -17.06 -19.83
C ALA A 409 16.90 -16.74 -19.85
N GLU A 410 17.43 -16.26 -20.97
CA GLU A 410 18.79 -15.71 -21.07
C GLU A 410 18.70 -14.21 -20.72
N LEU A 411 19.21 -13.79 -19.55
CA LEU A 411 19.02 -12.44 -19.01
C LEU A 411 20.25 -11.54 -19.12
N ASN A 412 21.43 -12.13 -19.37
CA ASN A 412 22.73 -11.45 -19.33
C ASN A 412 23.57 -11.63 -20.62
N ASP A 413 22.98 -12.20 -21.68
CA ASP A 413 23.61 -12.55 -22.98
C ASP A 413 24.82 -13.52 -22.92
N ASP A 414 24.93 -14.38 -21.90
CA ASP A 414 26.01 -15.37 -21.79
C ASP A 414 25.76 -16.71 -22.53
N GLY A 415 24.54 -16.92 -23.04
CA GLY A 415 24.12 -18.13 -23.73
C GLY A 415 23.58 -19.26 -22.83
N LEU A 416 23.36 -19.01 -21.54
CA LEU A 416 22.84 -19.95 -20.55
C LEU A 416 21.42 -19.52 -20.06
N PRO A 417 20.60 -20.47 -19.56
CA PRO A 417 19.28 -20.17 -19.04
C PRO A 417 19.32 -19.81 -17.56
N ASP A 418 19.21 -18.52 -17.27
CA ASP A 418 19.00 -17.96 -15.94
C ASP A 418 17.60 -18.26 -15.40
N ALA A 419 17.38 -18.00 -14.10
CA ALA A 419 16.11 -18.28 -13.44
C ALA A 419 15.60 -17.07 -12.65
N ILE A 420 14.31 -16.77 -12.81
CA ILE A 420 13.56 -15.85 -11.96
C ILE A 420 12.53 -16.68 -11.19
N VAL A 421 12.59 -16.62 -9.87
CA VAL A 421 11.71 -17.38 -8.97
C VAL A 421 10.88 -16.40 -8.16
N TYR A 422 9.57 -16.63 -8.18
CA TYR A 422 8.58 -15.86 -7.44
C TYR A 422 7.97 -16.78 -6.38
N PRO A 423 8.62 -17.00 -5.22
CA PRO A 423 7.99 -17.71 -4.13
C PRO A 423 6.90 -16.82 -3.53
N THR A 424 5.70 -17.35 -3.35
CA THR A 424 4.54 -16.62 -2.80
C THR A 424 3.77 -17.51 -1.83
N LEU A 425 3.52 -17.01 -0.63
CA LEU A 425 2.79 -17.68 0.45
C LEU A 425 1.64 -16.78 0.96
N ILE A 426 0.75 -17.35 1.78
CA ILE A 426 -0.36 -16.63 2.43
C ILE A 426 -0.02 -16.47 3.92
N THR A 427 -0.13 -15.25 4.46
CA THR A 427 -0.01 -14.95 5.90
C THR A 427 -1.02 -13.88 6.33
N ASP A 428 -1.25 -13.78 7.64
CA ASP A 428 -2.08 -12.73 8.25
C ASP A 428 -1.45 -11.31 8.14
N LEU A 429 -0.17 -11.22 7.73
CA LEU A 429 0.57 -9.97 7.51
C LEU A 429 0.79 -9.67 6.01
N GLY A 430 0.31 -10.54 5.11
CA GLY A 430 0.61 -10.42 3.69
C GLY A 430 -0.15 -9.28 3.02
N TYR A 431 0.58 -8.45 2.27
CA TYR A 431 0.03 -7.23 1.69
C TYR A 431 -0.73 -7.44 0.38
N GLY A 432 -0.87 -8.65 -0.13
CA GLY A 432 -1.54 -8.97 -1.40
C GLY A 432 -2.95 -9.55 -1.24
N PRO A 433 -3.60 -9.96 -2.34
CA PRO A 433 -4.90 -10.61 -2.32
C PRO A 433 -4.92 -11.82 -1.37
N ASP A 434 -5.98 -11.95 -0.57
CA ASP A 434 -6.17 -13.03 0.41
C ASP A 434 -5.01 -13.23 1.40
N GLY A 435 -4.22 -12.18 1.68
CA GLY A 435 -3.04 -12.26 2.55
C GLY A 435 -1.77 -12.76 1.83
N ALA A 436 -1.72 -12.68 0.50
CA ALA A 436 -0.56 -13.12 -0.26
C ALA A 436 0.66 -12.21 -0.07
N GLN A 437 1.83 -12.80 0.16
CA GLN A 437 3.12 -12.12 0.14
C GLN A 437 4.11 -12.96 -0.65
N GLY A 438 4.94 -12.33 -1.48
CA GLY A 438 6.02 -13.01 -2.20
C GLY A 438 7.33 -12.24 -2.23
N ALA A 439 8.30 -12.84 -2.89
CA ALA A 439 9.58 -12.22 -3.24
C ALA A 439 9.84 -12.37 -4.76
N VAL A 440 10.85 -11.68 -5.28
CA VAL A 440 11.35 -11.88 -6.65
C VAL A 440 12.84 -12.18 -6.55
N LEU A 441 13.24 -13.39 -6.91
CA LEU A 441 14.63 -13.85 -6.78
C LEU A 441 15.19 -14.12 -8.17
N ILE A 442 16.18 -13.33 -8.59
CA ILE A 442 16.80 -13.42 -9.91
C ILE A 442 18.18 -14.06 -9.76
N PHE A 443 18.39 -15.19 -10.43
CA PHE A 443 19.61 -15.98 -10.39
C PHE A 443 20.23 -16.08 -11.78
N HIS A 444 21.50 -15.69 -11.91
CA HIS A 444 22.28 -16.01 -13.12
C HIS A 444 22.83 -17.43 -13.03
N SER A 445 22.92 -18.09 -14.18
CA SER A 445 23.44 -19.44 -14.33
C SER A 445 24.92 -19.42 -14.71
N GLU A 446 25.72 -20.27 -14.07
CA GLU A 446 27.17 -20.28 -14.25
C GLU A 446 27.63 -21.38 -15.21
N ALA A 447 28.77 -21.17 -15.87
CA ALA A 447 29.32 -22.13 -16.84
C ALA A 447 29.74 -23.49 -16.24
N ASP A 448 29.76 -23.63 -14.90
CA ASP A 448 29.97 -24.90 -14.20
C ASP A 448 28.67 -25.61 -13.78
N GLY A 449 27.50 -24.99 -14.05
CA GLY A 449 26.17 -25.48 -13.70
C GLY A 449 25.65 -25.05 -12.33
N SER A 450 26.37 -24.17 -11.62
CA SER A 450 25.85 -23.49 -10.43
C SER A 450 24.94 -22.31 -10.79
N TYR A 451 24.27 -21.73 -9.79
CA TYR A 451 23.44 -20.53 -9.92
C TYR A 451 23.81 -19.54 -8.82
N THR A 452 23.91 -18.27 -9.18
CA THR A 452 24.27 -17.16 -8.28
C THR A 452 23.06 -16.22 -8.15
N LEU A 453 22.63 -15.90 -6.92
CA LEU A 453 21.62 -14.85 -6.71
C LEU A 453 22.24 -13.49 -7.04
N VAL A 454 21.64 -12.76 -7.98
CA VAL A 454 22.14 -11.47 -8.47
C VAL A 454 21.20 -10.31 -8.17
N ALA A 455 19.92 -10.58 -7.90
CA ALA A 455 18.98 -9.57 -7.45
C ALA A 455 17.83 -10.16 -6.63
N ASN A 456 17.42 -9.42 -5.60
CA ASN A 456 16.26 -9.66 -4.76
C ASN A 456 15.60 -8.30 -4.43
N PRO A 457 14.79 -7.70 -5.33
CA PRO A 457 14.06 -6.48 -5.01
C PRO A 457 13.10 -6.67 -3.85
N GLU A 458 13.12 -5.70 -2.94
CA GLU A 458 12.13 -5.54 -1.88
C GLU A 458 10.76 -5.24 -2.50
N ILE A 459 9.73 -6.02 -2.13
CA ILE A 459 8.37 -5.90 -2.65
C ILE A 459 7.33 -6.18 -1.56
N TYR A 460 6.18 -5.52 -1.65
CA TYR A 460 5.07 -5.67 -0.72
C TYR A 460 3.81 -6.13 -1.45
N GLY A 461 3.36 -7.35 -1.17
CA GLY A 461 2.20 -7.99 -1.77
C GLY A 461 2.52 -9.17 -2.67
N GLN A 462 1.62 -9.47 -3.60
CA GLN A 462 1.72 -10.63 -4.49
C GLN A 462 2.45 -10.29 -5.80
N PRO A 463 3.66 -10.83 -6.05
CA PRO A 463 4.28 -10.72 -7.36
C PRO A 463 3.70 -11.72 -8.37
N ALA A 464 3.68 -11.35 -9.65
CA ALA A 464 3.40 -12.27 -10.76
C ALA A 464 4.21 -11.87 -12.01
N PRO A 465 4.79 -12.82 -12.77
CA PRO A 465 5.54 -12.52 -13.99
C PRO A 465 4.63 -11.94 -15.08
N LEU A 466 5.09 -10.89 -15.77
CA LEU A 466 4.36 -10.21 -16.83
C LEU A 466 4.94 -10.49 -18.22
N ALA A 467 6.25 -10.29 -18.39
CA ALA A 467 6.98 -10.59 -19.62
C ALA A 467 8.49 -10.72 -19.39
N VAL A 468 9.19 -11.45 -20.26
CA VAL A 468 10.66 -11.46 -20.35
C VAL A 468 11.07 -11.48 -21.82
N GLY A 469 12.06 -10.67 -22.19
CA GLY A 469 12.59 -10.52 -23.55
C GLY A 469 12.99 -9.07 -23.85
N ASP A 470 13.45 -8.80 -25.07
CA ASP A 470 13.73 -7.44 -25.56
C ASP A 470 12.42 -6.65 -25.71
N LEU A 471 12.01 -5.93 -24.66
CA LEU A 471 10.73 -5.22 -24.58
C LEU A 471 10.87 -3.81 -25.14
N ASN A 472 11.98 -3.12 -24.84
CA ASN A 472 12.28 -1.78 -25.34
C ASN A 472 12.90 -1.73 -26.75
N ALA A 473 13.28 -2.88 -27.34
CA ALA A 473 14.00 -2.99 -28.62
C ALA A 473 15.43 -2.40 -28.62
N ASP A 474 16.10 -2.32 -27.46
CA ASP A 474 17.51 -1.94 -27.37
C ASP A 474 18.47 -3.11 -27.66
N GLY A 475 17.95 -4.35 -27.65
CA GLY A 475 18.67 -5.56 -27.99
C GLY A 475 19.17 -6.39 -26.80
N ARG A 476 18.81 -6.02 -25.57
CA ARG A 476 19.03 -6.80 -24.33
C ARG A 476 17.74 -7.48 -23.87
N THR A 477 17.84 -8.42 -22.94
CA THR A 477 16.66 -9.02 -22.30
C THR A 477 16.20 -8.17 -21.11
N ASP A 478 14.95 -7.72 -21.17
CA ASP A 478 14.24 -7.07 -20.09
C ASP A 478 13.37 -8.08 -19.31
N ILE A 479 13.11 -7.77 -18.04
CA ILE A 479 12.24 -8.52 -17.14
C ILE A 479 11.12 -7.59 -16.69
N ALA A 480 9.87 -8.03 -16.79
CA ALA A 480 8.71 -7.32 -16.27
C ALA A 480 7.85 -8.23 -15.39
N TRP A 481 7.42 -7.71 -14.25
CA TRP A 481 6.48 -8.36 -13.34
C TRP A 481 5.49 -7.34 -12.77
N THR A 482 4.39 -7.84 -12.23
CA THR A 482 3.42 -7.05 -11.48
C THR A 482 3.56 -7.33 -9.99
N VAL A 483 3.31 -6.35 -9.13
CA VAL A 483 3.11 -6.55 -7.70
C VAL A 483 1.70 -6.05 -7.35
N THR A 484 0.86 -6.93 -6.81
CA THR A 484 -0.49 -6.56 -6.36
C THR A 484 -0.48 -6.40 -4.84
N GLY A 485 -0.63 -5.16 -4.38
CA GLY A 485 -0.82 -4.80 -2.97
C GLY A 485 -2.27 -4.44 -2.69
N CYS A 486 -2.82 -4.84 -1.56
CA CYS A 486 -4.21 -4.66 -1.16
C CYS A 486 -4.31 -4.02 0.23
N SER A 487 -5.17 -3.02 0.35
CA SER A 487 -5.61 -2.45 1.62
C SER A 487 -7.16 -2.42 1.62
N THR A 488 -7.78 -1.24 1.57
CA THR A 488 -9.23 -1.10 1.32
C THR A 488 -9.61 -1.59 -0.09
N PHE A 489 -8.65 -1.57 -1.03
CA PHE A 489 -8.75 -2.16 -2.36
C PHE A 489 -7.36 -2.57 -2.84
N CYS A 490 -7.30 -3.35 -3.91
CA CYS A 490 -6.04 -3.78 -4.52
C CYS A 490 -5.54 -2.80 -5.59
N VAL A 491 -4.25 -2.50 -5.57
CA VAL A 491 -3.49 -1.77 -6.58
C VAL A 491 -2.46 -2.71 -7.18
N LEU A 492 -2.41 -2.76 -8.51
CA LEU A 492 -1.38 -3.46 -9.25
C LEU A 492 -0.33 -2.46 -9.70
N GLU A 493 0.92 -2.66 -9.28
CA GLU A 493 2.11 -1.96 -9.79
C GLU A 493 2.81 -2.80 -10.85
N VAL A 494 3.42 -2.17 -11.85
CA VAL A 494 4.34 -2.84 -12.79
C VAL A 494 5.78 -2.44 -12.50
N GLN A 495 6.63 -3.43 -12.30
CA GLN A 495 8.08 -3.30 -12.22
C GLN A 495 8.71 -3.83 -13.51
N MET A 496 9.68 -3.11 -14.06
CA MET A 496 10.43 -3.52 -15.25
C MET A 496 11.91 -3.27 -15.04
N TRP A 497 12.76 -4.28 -15.19
CA TRP A 497 14.20 -4.21 -14.95
C TRP A 497 14.98 -4.74 -16.16
N THR A 498 16.16 -4.17 -16.43
CA THR A 498 17.08 -4.60 -17.50
C THR A 498 18.51 -4.74 -16.96
N TRP A 499 19.32 -5.61 -17.57
CA TRP A 499 20.71 -5.83 -17.17
C TRP A 499 21.65 -4.86 -17.91
N ASP A 500 22.49 -4.11 -17.18
CA ASP A 500 23.43 -3.15 -17.80
C ASP A 500 24.83 -3.72 -18.07
N GLY A 501 25.12 -4.92 -17.59
CA GLY A 501 26.44 -5.57 -17.61
C GLY A 501 27.09 -5.74 -16.23
N ASP A 502 26.56 -5.07 -15.19
CA ASP A 502 27.06 -5.08 -13.80
C ASP A 502 25.92 -5.20 -12.77
N ALA A 503 24.75 -4.58 -13.04
CA ALA A 503 23.57 -4.63 -12.19
C ALA A 503 22.26 -4.62 -12.99
N TYR A 504 21.16 -4.95 -12.31
CA TYR A 504 19.82 -4.66 -12.82
C TYR A 504 19.42 -3.22 -12.52
N LEU A 505 18.89 -2.54 -13.54
CA LEU A 505 18.39 -1.18 -13.49
C LEU A 505 16.88 -1.16 -13.79
N ALA A 506 16.14 -0.28 -13.13
CA ALA A 506 14.74 -0.04 -13.47
C ALA A 506 14.62 0.55 -14.89
N LEU A 507 13.68 0.02 -15.66
CA LEU A 507 13.37 0.36 -17.05
C LEU A 507 12.00 1.06 -17.18
N ILE A 508 11.32 1.38 -16.08
CA ILE A 508 10.02 2.08 -16.09
C ILE A 508 10.05 3.26 -15.12
N GLU A 509 9.40 4.37 -15.50
CA GLU A 509 9.23 5.52 -14.60
C GLU A 509 8.24 5.21 -13.46
N PRO A 510 8.38 5.84 -12.27
CA PRO A 510 7.47 5.64 -11.16
C PRO A 510 6.00 5.93 -11.48
N GLY A 511 5.08 5.27 -10.78
CA GLY A 511 3.64 5.49 -10.91
C GLY A 511 2.95 4.69 -12.00
N ALA A 512 3.58 3.60 -12.48
CA ALA A 512 2.96 2.55 -13.30
C ALA A 512 2.03 1.65 -12.48
N THR A 513 1.04 2.26 -11.84
CA THR A 513 0.10 1.63 -10.91
C THR A 513 -1.34 1.74 -11.41
N ILE A 514 -2.17 0.75 -11.11
CA ILE A 514 -3.60 0.78 -11.46
C ILE A 514 -4.46 0.04 -10.43
N ALA A 515 -5.51 0.71 -9.94
CA ALA A 515 -6.46 0.15 -8.98
C ALA A 515 -7.36 -0.91 -9.64
N ALA A 516 -7.47 -2.09 -9.00
CA ALA A 516 -8.25 -3.25 -9.41
C ALA A 516 -8.13 -3.60 -10.92
N GLY A 517 -6.94 -3.37 -11.48
CA GLY A 517 -6.68 -3.46 -12.92
C GLY A 517 -5.78 -4.62 -13.32
N ARG A 518 -5.30 -4.56 -14.56
CA ARG A 518 -4.37 -5.50 -15.16
C ARG A 518 -3.30 -4.78 -15.97
N ALA A 519 -2.13 -5.40 -16.08
CA ALA A 519 -1.08 -5.01 -17.00
C ALA A 519 -0.99 -6.01 -18.17
N SER A 520 -0.59 -5.54 -19.36
CA SER A 520 -0.29 -6.41 -20.51
C SER A 520 0.65 -5.72 -21.49
N PHE A 521 1.52 -6.49 -22.16
CA PHE A 521 2.28 -6.00 -23.31
C PHE A 521 1.52 -6.22 -24.61
N THR A 522 1.59 -5.23 -25.50
CA THR A 522 0.92 -5.22 -26.80
C THR A 522 1.88 -4.72 -27.89
N PRO A 523 1.73 -5.16 -29.15
CA PRO A 523 2.50 -4.60 -30.25
C PRO A 523 2.26 -3.10 -30.38
N LEU A 524 3.35 -2.33 -30.51
CA LEU A 524 3.31 -0.88 -30.58
C LEU A 524 2.33 -0.37 -31.68
N PRO A 525 1.41 0.55 -31.37
CA PRO A 525 0.49 1.12 -32.37
C PRO A 525 1.21 1.84 -33.52
N ALA A 526 0.64 1.77 -34.72
CA ALA A 526 1.24 2.40 -35.90
C ALA A 526 1.27 3.94 -35.77
N GLY A 527 2.49 4.50 -35.72
CA GLY A 527 2.71 5.95 -35.54
C GLY A 527 2.81 6.40 -34.09
N ALA A 528 2.88 5.47 -33.13
CA ALA A 528 3.33 5.77 -31.77
C ALA A 528 4.81 6.25 -31.77
N PRO A 529 5.22 7.02 -30.75
CA PRO A 529 6.57 7.59 -30.68
C PRO A 529 7.65 6.60 -30.21
N GLY A 530 7.29 5.57 -29.45
CA GLY A 530 8.25 4.65 -28.85
C GLY A 530 8.75 3.52 -29.74
N ASP A 531 9.46 2.60 -29.11
CA ASP A 531 10.02 1.39 -29.70
C ASP A 531 9.49 0.11 -29.03
N GLY A 532 9.82 -1.06 -29.58
CA GLY A 532 9.55 -2.36 -28.95
C GLY A 532 8.06 -2.71 -28.74
N GLN A 533 7.68 -3.03 -27.51
CA GLN A 533 6.29 -3.31 -27.09
C GLN A 533 5.71 -2.14 -26.28
N GLN A 534 4.40 -1.90 -26.42
CA GLN A 534 3.67 -1.00 -25.54
C GLN A 534 3.15 -1.76 -24.31
N LEU A 535 3.48 -1.29 -23.11
CA LEU A 535 2.81 -1.69 -21.88
C LEU A 535 1.45 -0.98 -21.81
N LEU A 536 0.39 -1.73 -21.53
CA LEU A 536 -0.98 -1.24 -21.36
C LEU A 536 -1.47 -1.61 -19.96
N LEU A 537 -1.86 -0.60 -19.18
CA LEU A 537 -2.63 -0.78 -17.95
C LEU A 537 -4.11 -0.57 -18.27
N GLU A 538 -5.00 -1.43 -17.76
CA GLU A 538 -6.46 -1.30 -17.90
C GLU A 538 -7.13 -1.60 -16.56
N GLY A 539 -8.06 -0.76 -16.10
CA GLY A 539 -8.66 -0.86 -14.77
C GLY A 539 -9.12 0.50 -14.27
N GLY A 540 -8.72 0.86 -13.04
CA GLY A 540 -8.98 2.19 -12.47
C GLY A 540 -10.34 2.32 -11.78
N VAL A 541 -10.88 1.22 -11.26
CA VAL A 541 -12.11 1.23 -10.45
C VAL A 541 -11.95 0.28 -9.27
N SER A 542 -11.52 0.81 -8.11
CA SER A 542 -11.44 0.07 -6.85
C SER A 542 -12.77 -0.58 -6.41
N GLY A 543 -13.91 -0.02 -6.84
CA GLY A 543 -15.24 -0.40 -6.36
C GLY A 543 -15.62 0.20 -5.00
N THR A 544 -14.72 0.97 -4.38
CA THR A 544 -14.93 1.58 -3.06
C THR A 544 -15.26 3.08 -3.17
N PRO A 545 -15.97 3.69 -2.18
CA PRO A 545 -16.26 5.12 -2.19
C PRO A 545 -15.00 6.02 -2.25
N GLU A 546 -13.89 5.58 -1.65
CA GLU A 546 -12.60 6.28 -1.60
C GLU A 546 -11.87 6.26 -2.95
N GLY A 547 -12.23 5.31 -3.82
CA GLY A 547 -11.82 5.30 -5.22
C GLY A 547 -12.37 6.48 -6.03
N GLY A 548 -13.40 7.16 -5.52
CA GLY A 548 -14.02 8.32 -6.16
C GLY A 548 -14.78 7.94 -7.44
N LEU A 549 -14.38 8.47 -8.58
CA LEU A 549 -15.12 8.27 -9.83
C LEU A 549 -14.98 6.83 -10.35
N ALA A 550 -16.08 6.07 -10.38
CA ALA A 550 -16.11 4.71 -10.90
C ALA A 550 -16.07 4.63 -12.45
N VAL A 551 -15.11 5.33 -13.08
CA VAL A 551 -14.93 5.40 -14.53
C VAL A 551 -13.63 4.71 -14.92
N PRO A 552 -13.67 3.51 -15.53
CA PRO A 552 -12.49 2.78 -15.95
C PRO A 552 -11.64 3.56 -16.94
N HIS A 553 -10.33 3.33 -16.89
CA HIS A 553 -9.36 3.92 -17.80
C HIS A 553 -8.35 2.90 -18.33
N SER A 554 -7.61 3.37 -19.33
CA SER A 554 -6.46 2.71 -19.89
C SER A 554 -5.28 3.67 -19.96
N GLU A 555 -4.08 3.15 -19.74
CA GLU A 555 -2.82 3.89 -19.81
C GLU A 555 -1.86 3.21 -20.78
N SER A 556 -1.28 3.96 -21.70
CA SER A 556 -0.21 3.45 -22.57
C SER A 556 1.15 3.94 -22.09
N TRP A 557 2.04 2.99 -21.90
CA TRP A 557 3.43 3.19 -21.48
C TRP A 557 4.35 2.66 -22.58
N GLN A 558 5.35 3.45 -22.97
CA GLN A 558 6.27 3.12 -24.07
C GLN A 558 7.70 3.54 -23.74
N SER A 559 8.68 2.74 -24.16
CA SER A 559 10.09 3.15 -24.20
C SER A 559 10.34 4.04 -25.41
N ILE A 560 11.16 5.08 -25.25
CA ILE A 560 11.53 6.02 -26.32
C ILE A 560 13.04 5.88 -26.59
N ASP A 561 13.43 5.62 -27.84
CA ASP A 561 14.84 5.42 -28.26
C ASP A 561 15.57 4.32 -27.43
N GLY A 562 14.83 3.29 -26.98
CA GLY A 562 15.33 2.23 -26.09
C GLY A 562 15.54 2.65 -24.62
N GLY A 563 15.06 3.83 -24.21
CA GLY A 563 15.14 4.33 -22.83
C GLY A 563 14.10 3.73 -21.87
N LEU A 564 13.83 4.45 -20.78
CA LEU A 564 12.78 4.07 -19.82
C LEU A 564 11.38 4.08 -20.47
N TYR A 565 10.50 3.21 -20.00
CA TYR A 565 9.07 3.25 -20.23
C TYR A 565 8.45 4.44 -19.51
N ARG A 566 7.80 5.32 -20.30
CA ARG A 566 7.14 6.54 -19.83
C ARG A 566 5.65 6.48 -20.17
N ARG A 567 4.79 7.11 -19.38
CA ARG A 567 3.34 7.21 -19.65
C ARG A 567 3.10 8.18 -20.82
N ILE A 568 2.64 7.67 -21.97
CA ILE A 568 2.44 8.45 -23.20
C ILE A 568 0.99 8.93 -23.35
N ALA A 569 0.01 8.13 -22.94
CA ALA A 569 -1.39 8.54 -22.99
C ALA A 569 -2.24 7.88 -21.90
N TRP A 570 -3.36 8.54 -21.59
CA TRP A 570 -4.41 8.10 -20.69
C TRP A 570 -5.75 8.25 -21.42
N ALA A 571 -6.67 7.29 -21.23
CA ALA A 571 -8.00 7.36 -21.83
C ALA A 571 -9.07 6.71 -20.93
N TYR A 572 -10.09 7.49 -20.55
CA TYR A 572 -11.29 7.01 -19.83
C TYR A 572 -12.35 6.44 -20.77
N ASP A 573 -13.03 5.36 -20.34
CA ASP A 573 -14.15 4.78 -21.08
C ASP A 573 -15.32 5.77 -21.19
N ARG A 574 -15.56 6.22 -22.42
CA ARG A 574 -16.63 7.17 -22.79
C ARG A 574 -18.05 6.60 -22.71
N THR A 575 -18.19 5.30 -22.47
CA THR A 575 -19.48 4.59 -22.44
C THR A 575 -20.04 4.41 -21.04
N VAL A 576 -19.23 4.70 -20.00
CA VAL A 576 -19.60 4.58 -18.58
C VAL A 576 -20.24 5.88 -18.07
N GLU A 577 -21.20 5.76 -17.16
CA GLU A 577 -21.88 6.89 -16.50
C GLU A 577 -20.89 7.71 -15.66
N GLY A 578 -21.04 9.03 -15.63
CA GLY A 578 -20.08 9.94 -14.97
C GLY A 578 -18.80 10.21 -15.78
N SER A 579 -18.57 9.52 -16.90
CA SER A 579 -17.40 9.76 -17.76
C SER A 579 -17.39 11.15 -18.41
N ASP A 580 -18.48 11.91 -18.35
CA ASP A 580 -18.65 13.28 -18.87
C ASP A 580 -18.25 14.40 -17.87
N CYS A 581 -17.69 14.05 -16.72
CA CYS A 581 -16.97 14.97 -15.83
C CYS A 581 -15.82 15.69 -16.57
N LEU A 582 -15.72 17.02 -16.38
CA LEU A 582 -14.65 17.84 -16.96
C LEU A 582 -13.26 17.42 -16.48
N GLY A 583 -13.11 17.12 -15.19
CA GLY A 583 -11.84 16.73 -14.56
C GLY A 583 -11.14 15.54 -15.23
N LEU A 584 -11.91 14.51 -15.61
CA LEU A 584 -11.37 13.34 -16.31
C LEU A 584 -10.76 13.70 -17.68
N ARG A 585 -11.26 14.73 -18.37
CA ARG A 585 -10.62 15.23 -19.61
C ARG A 585 -9.35 16.03 -19.35
N LEU A 586 -9.25 16.65 -18.17
CA LEU A 586 -8.03 17.36 -17.80
C LEU A 586 -6.91 16.39 -17.49
N VAL A 587 -7.18 15.25 -16.83
CA VAL A 587 -6.19 14.18 -16.62
C VAL A 587 -5.59 13.70 -17.94
N GLU A 588 -6.43 13.43 -18.96
CA GLU A 588 -5.96 13.00 -20.29
C GLU A 588 -5.09 14.07 -20.98
N ALA A 589 -5.53 15.33 -20.90
CA ALA A 589 -4.80 16.46 -21.45
C ALA A 589 -3.47 16.73 -20.72
N ASP A 590 -3.42 16.47 -19.41
CA ASP A 590 -2.27 16.66 -18.54
C ASP A 590 -1.22 15.57 -18.74
N VAL A 591 -1.63 14.31 -18.93
CA VAL A 591 -0.73 13.23 -19.35
C VAL A 591 -0.14 13.52 -20.73
N ALA A 592 -0.96 14.00 -21.68
CA ALA A 592 -0.48 14.41 -22.99
C ALA A 592 0.44 15.65 -22.95
N LEU A 593 0.33 16.51 -21.92
CA LEU A 593 1.22 17.63 -21.68
C LEU A 593 2.56 17.16 -21.11
N HIS A 594 2.55 16.24 -20.15
CA HIS A 594 3.78 15.66 -19.60
C HIS A 594 4.59 14.86 -20.63
N ALA A 595 3.93 14.19 -21.58
CA ALA A 595 4.59 13.51 -22.71
C ALA A 595 4.99 14.46 -23.87
N SER A 596 4.89 15.79 -23.72
CA SER A 596 5.05 16.74 -24.83
C SER A 596 6.49 16.93 -25.32
N ASP A 597 7.50 16.49 -24.56
CA ASP A 597 8.88 16.33 -25.01
C ASP A 597 9.00 15.29 -26.13
N VAL A 598 8.14 14.25 -26.09
CA VAL A 598 8.10 13.13 -27.03
C VAL A 598 7.05 13.34 -28.13
N VAL A 599 5.79 13.62 -27.78
CA VAL A 599 4.67 13.74 -28.75
C VAL A 599 4.40 15.17 -29.22
N GLY A 600 5.11 16.16 -28.67
CA GLY A 600 4.87 17.58 -28.90
C GLY A 600 3.66 18.11 -28.14
N TYR A 601 3.51 19.43 -28.07
CA TYR A 601 2.38 20.09 -27.39
C TYR A 601 1.03 19.94 -28.09
N GLY A 602 0.99 19.45 -29.33
CA GLY A 602 -0.22 19.38 -30.16
C GLY A 602 -1.38 18.61 -29.52
N PRO A 603 -1.19 17.35 -29.09
CA PRO A 603 -2.21 16.56 -28.43
C PRO A 603 -2.78 17.21 -27.15
N ALA A 604 -1.91 17.79 -26.31
CA ALA A 604 -2.35 18.52 -25.10
C ALA A 604 -3.22 19.74 -25.44
N ILE A 605 -2.81 20.55 -26.43
CA ILE A 605 -3.57 21.71 -26.91
C ILE A 605 -4.95 21.29 -27.44
N GLU A 606 -5.03 20.18 -28.19
CA GLU A 606 -6.29 19.64 -28.71
C GLU A 606 -7.21 19.15 -27.57
N LEU A 607 -6.68 18.40 -26.60
CA LEU A 607 -7.45 17.85 -25.49
C LEU A 607 -7.97 18.94 -24.53
N TYR A 608 -7.14 19.89 -24.10
CA TYR A 608 -7.61 21.02 -23.29
C TYR A 608 -8.62 21.89 -24.06
N GLY A 609 -8.40 22.12 -25.36
CA GLY A 609 -9.35 22.84 -26.21
C GLY A 609 -10.71 22.15 -26.29
N ALA A 610 -10.73 20.85 -26.57
CA ALA A 610 -11.94 20.04 -26.65
C ALA A 610 -12.68 19.95 -25.31
N ALA A 611 -11.96 19.90 -24.18
CA ALA A 611 -12.54 19.94 -22.84
C ALA A 611 -13.23 21.28 -22.55
N LEU A 612 -12.66 22.40 -23.02
CA LEU A 612 -13.21 23.75 -22.84
C LEU A 612 -14.39 24.07 -23.78
N ASP A 613 -14.44 23.46 -24.97
CA ASP A 613 -15.52 23.66 -25.96
C ASP A 613 -16.73 22.73 -25.74
N SER A 614 -16.62 21.73 -24.86
CA SER A 614 -17.67 20.73 -24.60
C SER A 614 -18.59 21.12 -23.42
N GLU A 615 -19.86 20.71 -23.49
CA GLU A 615 -20.81 20.80 -22.37
C GLU A 615 -20.58 19.69 -21.33
N LEU A 616 -19.37 19.63 -20.76
CA LEU A 616 -18.98 18.67 -19.73
C LEU A 616 -19.52 19.07 -18.35
N ALA A 617 -19.84 18.07 -17.54
CA ALA A 617 -20.41 18.21 -16.21
C ALA A 617 -19.34 18.48 -15.14
N ALA A 618 -19.81 18.90 -13.96
CA ALA A 618 -19.02 18.78 -12.73
C ALA A 618 -18.84 17.31 -12.35
N CYS A 619 -17.78 17.01 -11.61
CA CYS A 619 -17.36 15.68 -11.18
C CYS A 619 -17.98 15.27 -9.85
N SER A 620 -18.91 16.08 -9.31
CA SER A 620 -19.65 15.84 -8.06
C SER A 620 -18.75 15.82 -6.82
N ILE A 621 -17.78 16.74 -6.77
CA ILE A 621 -16.84 16.87 -5.66
C ILE A 621 -17.59 17.22 -4.35
N LEU A 622 -17.35 16.41 -3.31
CA LEU A 622 -18.02 16.54 -2.02
C LEU A 622 -17.79 17.94 -1.41
N GLY A 623 -18.89 18.67 -1.20
CA GLY A 623 -18.89 19.96 -0.51
C GLY A 623 -18.74 21.21 -1.39
N LEU A 624 -18.48 21.07 -2.69
CA LEU A 624 -18.46 22.21 -3.64
C LEU A 624 -19.79 22.36 -4.40
N ALA A 625 -20.11 23.59 -4.79
CA ALA A 625 -21.21 23.84 -5.71
C ALA A 625 -20.76 23.60 -7.16
N GLU A 626 -21.58 22.95 -7.97
CA GLU A 626 -21.33 22.62 -9.39
C GLU A 626 -20.72 23.79 -10.19
N SER A 627 -21.25 25.01 -10.02
CA SER A 627 -20.77 26.21 -10.71
C SER A 627 -19.41 26.72 -10.23
N GLN A 628 -19.04 26.43 -8.98
CA GLN A 628 -17.73 26.76 -8.41
C GLN A 628 -16.68 25.74 -8.85
N GLU A 629 -17.03 24.45 -8.82
CA GLU A 629 -16.19 23.37 -9.33
C GLU A 629 -15.88 23.57 -10.83
N LEU A 630 -16.91 23.79 -11.66
CA LEU A 630 -16.73 24.08 -13.08
C LEU A 630 -15.90 25.34 -13.34
N ALA A 631 -15.95 26.34 -12.45
CA ALA A 631 -15.09 27.51 -12.57
C ALA A 631 -13.62 27.16 -12.31
N LEU A 632 -13.31 26.42 -11.24
CA LEU A 632 -11.96 25.96 -10.90
C LEU A 632 -11.37 25.08 -12.01
N LEU A 633 -12.10 24.05 -12.44
CA LEU A 633 -11.66 23.12 -13.48
C LEU A 633 -11.45 23.83 -14.83
N ARG A 634 -12.32 24.76 -15.24
CA ARG A 634 -12.12 25.56 -16.47
C ARG A 634 -10.97 26.56 -16.34
N GLY A 635 -10.70 27.04 -15.13
CA GLY A 635 -9.52 27.86 -14.81
C GLY A 635 -8.23 27.08 -15.02
N LEU A 636 -8.11 25.91 -14.39
CA LEU A 636 -6.99 24.98 -14.55
C LEU A 636 -6.76 24.60 -16.01
N ALA A 637 -7.82 24.13 -16.70
CA ALA A 637 -7.79 23.74 -18.10
C ALA A 637 -7.24 24.86 -19.00
N ARG A 638 -7.66 26.12 -18.75
CA ARG A 638 -7.24 27.24 -19.58
C ARG A 638 -5.85 27.75 -19.20
N PHE A 639 -5.44 27.67 -17.94
CA PHE A 639 -4.07 27.94 -17.53
C PHE A 639 -3.09 26.97 -18.22
N ARG A 640 -3.34 25.66 -18.14
CA ARG A 640 -2.55 24.63 -18.84
C ARG A 640 -2.54 24.80 -20.36
N LEU A 641 -3.69 25.13 -20.97
CA LEU A 641 -3.77 25.44 -22.40
C LEU A 641 -2.88 26.64 -22.80
N ILE A 642 -2.86 27.70 -21.99
CA ILE A 642 -1.99 28.88 -22.20
C ILE A 642 -0.51 28.47 -22.12
N GLN A 643 -0.14 27.61 -21.16
CA GLN A 643 1.21 27.07 -21.07
C GLN A 643 1.58 26.27 -22.32
N ALA A 644 0.78 25.27 -22.70
CA ALA A 644 1.04 24.42 -23.86
C ALA A 644 1.13 25.23 -25.18
N GLN A 645 0.26 26.22 -25.36
CA GLN A 645 0.31 27.13 -26.52
C GLN A 645 1.59 27.97 -26.54
N ALA A 646 1.96 28.59 -25.42
CA ALA A 646 3.18 29.40 -25.33
C ALA A 646 4.46 28.56 -25.55
N LEU A 647 4.52 27.35 -24.96
CA LEU A 647 5.63 26.42 -25.09
C LEU A 647 5.76 25.84 -26.51
N SER A 648 4.64 25.66 -27.21
CA SER A 648 4.64 25.34 -28.65
C SER A 648 5.17 26.47 -29.55
N GLY A 649 5.37 27.67 -28.99
CA GLY A 649 5.80 28.88 -29.69
C GLY A 649 4.65 29.80 -30.14
N ASP A 650 3.39 29.44 -29.89
CA ASP A 650 2.22 30.24 -30.26
C ASP A 650 1.77 31.19 -29.13
N LEU A 651 2.56 32.25 -28.93
CA LEU A 651 2.27 33.32 -27.99
C LEU A 651 1.05 34.19 -28.39
N ASP A 652 0.58 34.11 -29.64
CA ASP A 652 -0.66 34.77 -30.06
C ASP A 652 -1.87 33.98 -29.54
N ALA A 653 -1.91 32.67 -29.77
CA ALA A 653 -2.95 31.79 -29.23
C ALA A 653 -2.99 31.81 -27.69
N ALA A 654 -1.83 31.78 -27.03
CA ALA A 654 -1.74 31.90 -25.57
C ALA A 654 -2.38 33.20 -25.03
N ARG A 655 -2.17 34.34 -25.72
CA ARG A 655 -2.79 35.62 -25.37
C ARG A 655 -4.30 35.63 -25.61
N ASP A 656 -4.79 35.03 -26.68
CA ASP A 656 -6.23 34.92 -26.94
C ASP A 656 -6.92 33.99 -25.92
N SER A 657 -6.26 32.91 -25.51
CA SER A 657 -6.69 32.04 -24.42
C SER A 657 -6.76 32.77 -23.07
N LEU A 658 -5.74 33.57 -22.74
CA LEU A 658 -5.73 34.43 -21.54
C LEU A 658 -6.83 35.49 -21.58
N ALA A 659 -7.03 36.18 -22.70
CA ALA A 659 -8.08 37.17 -22.85
C ALA A 659 -9.48 36.55 -22.65
N THR A 660 -9.67 35.30 -23.08
CA THR A 660 -10.89 34.54 -22.86
C THR A 660 -11.08 34.18 -21.38
N LEU A 661 -10.01 33.71 -20.70
CA LEU A 661 -10.02 33.41 -19.27
C LEU A 661 -10.35 34.66 -18.43
N ALA A 662 -9.66 35.78 -18.68
CA ALA A 662 -9.88 37.04 -17.99
C ALA A 662 -11.28 37.64 -18.24
N ALA A 663 -11.90 37.38 -19.40
CA ALA A 663 -13.28 37.79 -19.67
C ALA A 663 -14.31 36.93 -18.92
N ALA A 664 -14.01 35.66 -18.65
CA ALA A 664 -14.88 34.73 -17.94
C ALA A 664 -14.71 34.78 -16.42
N GLN A 665 -13.47 34.99 -15.94
CA GLN A 665 -13.07 34.91 -14.52
C GLN A 665 -12.09 36.05 -14.16
N PRO A 666 -12.48 37.34 -14.27
CA PRO A 666 -11.56 38.47 -14.17
C PRO A 666 -10.82 38.59 -12.84
N ASP A 667 -11.47 38.19 -11.74
CA ASP A 667 -10.95 38.32 -10.37
C ASP A 667 -10.49 36.96 -9.79
N ALA A 668 -10.26 35.94 -10.63
CA ALA A 668 -9.85 34.60 -10.19
C ALA A 668 -8.33 34.40 -10.22
N GLU A 669 -7.81 33.62 -9.29
CA GLU A 669 -6.37 33.37 -9.14
C GLU A 669 -5.73 32.69 -10.36
N TYR A 670 -6.47 31.84 -11.08
CA TYR A 670 -6.02 31.30 -12.38
C TYR A 670 -5.78 32.39 -13.43
N THR A 671 -6.55 33.48 -13.43
CA THR A 671 -6.31 34.64 -14.31
C THR A 671 -5.06 35.40 -13.89
N ALA A 672 -4.82 35.56 -12.58
CA ALA A 672 -3.62 36.20 -12.06
C ALA A 672 -2.35 35.38 -12.42
N ALA A 673 -2.36 34.08 -12.13
CA ALA A 673 -1.28 33.15 -12.47
C ALA A 673 -1.02 33.10 -13.99
N ALA A 674 -2.07 32.97 -14.81
CA ALA A 674 -1.93 32.95 -16.26
C ALA A 674 -1.36 34.27 -16.83
N THR A 675 -1.72 35.41 -16.24
CA THR A 675 -1.17 36.72 -16.63
C THR A 675 0.32 36.80 -16.27
N GLN A 676 0.67 36.51 -15.00
CA GLN A 676 2.04 36.63 -14.52
C GLN A 676 2.99 35.65 -15.20
N TRP A 677 2.57 34.40 -15.40
CA TRP A 677 3.37 33.38 -16.10
C TRP A 677 3.61 33.77 -17.57
N LEU A 678 2.57 34.24 -18.28
CA LEU A 678 2.70 34.63 -19.69
C LEU A 678 3.50 35.94 -19.87
N ASP A 679 3.48 36.85 -18.88
CA ASP A 679 4.34 38.04 -18.86
C ASP A 679 5.82 37.66 -18.65
N ALA A 680 6.13 36.68 -17.78
CA ALA A 680 7.49 36.16 -17.59
C ALA A 680 8.03 35.48 -18.87
N MET A 681 7.21 34.63 -19.51
CA MET A 681 7.55 34.03 -20.81
C MET A 681 7.76 35.07 -21.91
N GLN A 682 7.00 36.18 -21.91
CA GLN A 682 7.22 37.31 -22.84
C GLN A 682 8.49 38.12 -22.53
N ALA A 683 8.94 38.15 -21.27
CA ALA A 683 10.21 38.74 -20.88
C ALA A 683 11.42 37.87 -21.30
N GLY A 684 11.18 36.62 -21.70
CA GLY A 684 12.20 35.65 -22.11
C GLY A 684 12.80 34.87 -20.94
N GLU A 685 12.08 34.77 -19.83
CA GLU A 685 12.37 33.81 -18.76
C GLU A 685 12.10 32.37 -19.24
N ASP A 686 12.76 31.40 -18.63
CA ASP A 686 12.47 29.98 -18.89
C ASP A 686 11.18 29.53 -18.17
N PRO A 687 10.57 28.39 -18.57
CA PRO A 687 9.30 27.95 -18.00
C PRO A 687 9.34 27.66 -16.49
N ALA A 688 10.50 27.22 -15.97
CA ALA A 688 10.68 26.92 -14.56
C ALA A 688 10.71 28.21 -13.73
N ALA A 689 11.47 29.22 -14.16
CA ALA A 689 11.46 30.56 -13.56
C ALA A 689 10.05 31.19 -13.60
N ALA A 690 9.36 31.08 -14.74
CA ALA A 690 7.97 31.54 -14.87
C ALA A 690 7.02 30.81 -13.91
N CYS A 691 7.21 29.50 -13.68
CA CYS A 691 6.44 28.73 -12.70
C CYS A 691 6.76 29.08 -11.25
N ILE A 692 8.03 29.29 -10.90
CA ILE A 692 8.45 29.78 -9.58
C ILE A 692 7.79 31.13 -9.27
N ALA A 693 7.70 32.02 -10.26
CA ALA A 693 7.06 33.33 -10.10
C ALA A 693 5.58 33.25 -9.67
N VAL A 694 4.85 32.21 -10.10
CA VAL A 694 3.42 32.02 -9.78
C VAL A 694 3.16 31.00 -8.66
N GLY A 695 4.16 30.21 -8.24
CA GLY A 695 3.99 29.14 -7.25
C GLY A 695 3.37 29.59 -5.92
N SER A 696 3.67 30.82 -5.49
CA SER A 696 3.06 31.41 -4.28
C SER A 696 1.54 31.61 -4.36
N ILE A 697 0.95 31.69 -5.56
CA ILE A 697 -0.50 31.74 -5.74
C ILE A 697 -1.08 30.37 -5.35
N PHE A 698 -0.59 29.29 -5.96
CA PHE A 698 -1.05 27.92 -5.68
C PHE A 698 -0.77 27.45 -4.25
N ALA A 699 0.30 27.93 -3.62
CA ALA A 699 0.60 27.65 -2.21
C ALA A 699 -0.36 28.35 -1.23
N ASN A 700 -0.85 29.55 -1.56
CA ASN A 700 -1.81 30.29 -0.72
C ASN A 700 -3.28 29.94 -1.02
N HIS A 701 -3.55 29.29 -2.15
CA HIS A 701 -4.88 28.96 -2.66
C HIS A 701 -5.00 27.45 -2.95
N PRO A 702 -5.08 26.60 -1.91
CA PRO A 702 -5.11 25.15 -2.06
C PRO A 702 -6.31 24.65 -2.87
N GLU A 703 -7.43 25.38 -2.89
CA GLU A 703 -8.62 25.08 -3.68
C GLU A 703 -8.37 24.98 -5.19
N LEU A 704 -7.25 25.55 -5.68
CA LEU A 704 -6.90 25.51 -7.10
C LEU A 704 -6.43 24.11 -7.53
N TRP A 705 -5.78 23.35 -6.65
CA TRP A 705 -5.17 22.04 -6.96
C TRP A 705 -5.83 20.86 -6.24
N GLN A 706 -6.28 21.06 -5.00
CA GLN A 706 -7.06 20.06 -4.24
C GLN A 706 -8.36 19.66 -4.96
N ILE A 707 -8.81 20.42 -5.96
CA ILE A 707 -9.91 20.06 -6.84
C ILE A 707 -9.68 18.73 -7.58
N THR A 708 -8.43 18.29 -7.74
CA THR A 708 -8.08 17.00 -8.38
C THR A 708 -7.95 15.85 -7.39
N ASP A 709 -7.51 16.10 -6.15
CA ASP A 709 -7.48 15.11 -5.05
C ASP A 709 -8.86 14.46 -4.82
N GLN A 710 -9.92 15.23 -5.08
CA GLN A 710 -11.31 14.82 -4.89
C GLN A 710 -11.82 13.84 -5.96
N PHE A 711 -11.03 13.51 -6.98
CA PHE A 711 -11.37 12.46 -7.93
C PHE A 711 -11.22 11.05 -7.34
N GLY A 712 -10.49 10.91 -6.21
CA GLY A 712 -10.28 9.64 -5.51
C GLY A 712 -9.03 8.89 -5.97
N TYR A 713 -8.62 7.87 -5.20
CA TYR A 713 -7.34 7.17 -5.39
C TYR A 713 -7.19 6.44 -6.74
N ASN A 714 -8.28 6.23 -7.47
CA ASN A 714 -8.23 5.63 -8.82
C ASN A 714 -7.66 6.59 -9.88
N HIS A 715 -7.51 7.88 -9.57
CA HIS A 715 -7.17 8.94 -10.52
C HIS A 715 -5.97 9.77 -10.01
N PRO A 716 -5.13 10.31 -10.92
CA PRO A 716 -3.98 11.11 -10.52
C PRO A 716 -4.40 12.47 -9.96
N ALA A 717 -3.88 12.79 -8.78
CA ALA A 717 -4.01 14.09 -8.13
C ALA A 717 -2.84 15.02 -8.49
N LEU A 718 -3.06 16.33 -8.44
CA LEU A 718 -2.03 17.36 -8.64
C LEU A 718 -1.67 18.02 -7.31
N ALA A 719 -0.40 17.93 -6.92
CA ALA A 719 0.16 18.75 -5.86
C ALA A 719 0.32 20.21 -6.28
N ALA A 720 0.42 21.12 -5.30
CA ALA A 720 0.59 22.57 -5.53
C ALA A 720 1.72 22.93 -6.51
N GLY A 721 2.84 22.21 -6.45
CA GLY A 721 3.99 22.41 -7.34
C GLY A 721 3.77 21.91 -8.78
N GLN A 722 2.84 20.97 -8.99
CA GLN A 722 2.56 20.36 -10.30
C GLN A 722 1.57 21.18 -11.13
N VAL A 723 0.85 22.15 -10.56
CA VAL A 723 -0.18 22.97 -11.24
C VAL A 723 0.39 23.84 -12.35
N CYS A 724 1.65 24.26 -12.22
CA CYS A 724 2.37 24.98 -13.27
C CYS A 724 3.33 24.01 -13.96
N TYR A 725 3.12 23.78 -15.25
CA TYR A 725 3.88 22.78 -16.00
C TYR A 725 5.30 23.28 -16.30
N THR A 726 6.29 22.46 -15.97
CA THR A 726 7.71 22.62 -16.32
C THR A 726 8.12 21.48 -17.26
N PRO A 727 8.55 21.77 -18.50
CA PRO A 727 9.07 20.76 -19.44
C PRO A 727 10.41 20.15 -19.03
#